data_AF-A0A0K6FYN1-F1
#
_entry.id   AF-A0A0K6FYN1-F1
#
_cell.length_a   1.000
_cell.length_b   1.000
_cell.length_c   1.000
_cell.angle_alpha   90.00
_cell.angle_beta   90.00
_cell.angle_gamma   90.00
#
_symmetry.space_group_name_H-M   'P 1'
#
loop_
_entity.id
_entity.type
_entity.pdbx_description
1 polymer ?
#
loop_
_entity_poly.entity_id
_entity_poly.type
_entity_poly.pdbx_seq_one_letter_code
_entity_poly.pdbx_strand_id
1 'polypeptide(L)'
;MAQPDEQSPPEYNLRLHPTVTRDRGSINTTRDDILPKGSVDPVYQAKAELLNAAIQEIGMGKYQWHLFVVTGFGWLADNLWPIVTGLILAPVVQEFSAKGPFLKLAQNIGLLVGALGWGVGSDIWGRKISFNTTLAIVGIFATVAAASPSFTALSVFAALWSVGVGGNLPVDSAIFLEFLPGTHQFLLTILSIWWAFGQLLGSLIAWPIISNYSCETTATTCARKDNMGWRYFLIAMGGLMIVLWIIRFFVFRLYESPKYLMGRGRFEEAVQVVHAVAKYNGKTISLTTEELETAGVSGNHEYTPKGVEAGPAELDTTARAALKRKFEKFNGDHVRSLFATRKMAISTSLVIAIWAIIGLAFPLYNAFVTYFLATRGADFGDGSVYITYRNQVILSVIGVPGALLGGWAVEVPFLGRRGTLSITTILTGVFLFASTTARSSDALLGWNCGYSFTSNIMYGVLYAMTPELFPTKDRGTGNGIAATGNRIFGIMAPIIALYADLSTSVPIYVSGALFILAGLVALLLPFEPRETAKQSQVSVPNDQKSNAFVRLFQALGFKKGYNFVLWFIFGGAMVGFALARYMYLNPSIMIKGIAPGEGYWFQRGVYHAGILVHVATTLTAGVIAVTQFVPIIRYKAIIVHRTLGYVALFLLVIGTGSAFAIMRRSFGGDLSIQSAVIVLGTMTLVSAFLAWINIKRLQIDQHRKWMLRTWFYAASIITVRIVMIIMAQIISSIGQYHTLWNCGEVLYALDNNSTQLTEFYPMCTGGAQALEQILVPVPAVWTIGLTIGSTLRASFGSAVWTGFFIHAVGVEIYIHLTPGEAARLRKVSYQRQLEAGMSRPGSMGTTSDRLGDNFGVAYKPE
;
A
#
# COMPACT_ATOMS: atom_id res chain seq x y z
N MET A 1 -33.45 -8.26 98.64
CA MET A 1 -32.86 -7.21 97.78
C MET A 1 -31.36 -7.46 97.75
N ALA A 2 -30.89 -8.24 96.78
CA ALA A 2 -29.47 -8.53 96.57
C ALA A 2 -29.31 -8.95 95.11
N GLN A 3 -28.55 -8.16 94.35
CA GLN A 3 -28.06 -8.50 93.02
C GLN A 3 -26.94 -9.55 93.13
N PRO A 4 -26.80 -10.45 92.14
CA PRO A 4 -25.54 -11.14 91.90
C PRO A 4 -24.93 -10.80 90.53
N ASP A 5 -23.60 -10.77 90.58
CA ASP A 5 -22.60 -11.26 89.63
C ASP A 5 -22.43 -10.62 88.25
N GLU A 6 -21.25 -10.00 88.14
CA GLU A 6 -20.55 -9.51 86.97
C GLU A 6 -20.02 -10.70 86.14
N GLN A 7 -20.60 -10.92 84.95
CA GLN A 7 -20.04 -11.77 83.90
C GLN A 7 -19.80 -10.94 82.63
N SER A 8 -18.53 -10.93 82.21
CA SER A 8 -18.07 -10.40 80.94
C SER A 8 -18.74 -11.09 79.73
N PRO A 9 -19.19 -10.34 78.70
CA PRO A 9 -19.80 -10.90 77.49
C PRO A 9 -18.77 -11.48 76.49
N PRO A 10 -19.20 -12.35 75.56
CA PRO A 10 -18.35 -13.32 74.87
C PRO A 10 -17.62 -12.79 73.63
N GLU A 11 -16.53 -13.47 73.28
CA GLU A 11 -15.75 -13.31 72.05
C GLU A 11 -16.63 -13.30 70.78
N TYR A 12 -16.50 -12.23 70.00
CA TYR A 12 -17.05 -12.18 68.64
C TYR A 12 -15.99 -12.68 67.66
N ASN A 13 -16.23 -13.86 67.09
CA ASN A 13 -15.45 -14.45 65.99
C ASN A 13 -15.43 -13.52 64.76
N LEU A 14 -14.39 -12.71 64.63
CA LEU A 14 -14.04 -12.06 63.36
C LEU A 14 -13.34 -13.10 62.47
N ARG A 15 -14.13 -13.74 61.60
CA ARG A 15 -13.59 -14.48 60.45
C ARG A 15 -12.70 -13.51 59.65
N LEU A 16 -11.39 -13.71 59.77
CA LEU A 16 -10.40 -13.19 58.84
C LEU A 16 -10.84 -13.56 57.42
N HIS A 17 -11.28 -12.56 56.65
CA HIS A 17 -11.30 -12.67 55.20
C HIS A 17 -9.86 -12.95 54.76
N PRO A 18 -9.61 -13.99 53.96
CA PRO A 18 -8.26 -14.30 53.54
C PRO A 18 -7.73 -13.13 52.72
N THR A 19 -6.63 -12.56 53.17
CA THR A 19 -5.75 -11.71 52.39
C THR A 19 -5.49 -12.46 51.09
N VAL A 20 -6.12 -12.03 50.00
CA VAL A 20 -5.81 -12.55 48.67
C VAL A 20 -4.43 -12.03 48.34
N THR A 21 -3.40 -12.74 48.80
CA THR A 21 -2.06 -12.68 48.25
C THR A 21 -2.23 -12.98 46.76
N ARG A 22 -2.11 -11.93 45.93
CA ARG A 22 -1.96 -12.07 44.49
C ARG A 22 -0.67 -12.84 44.27
N ASP A 23 -0.78 -14.15 44.18
CA ASP A 23 0.30 -15.03 43.73
C ASP A 23 0.47 -14.79 42.22
N ARG A 24 1.07 -13.63 41.88
CA ARG A 24 1.63 -13.40 40.56
C ARG A 24 2.91 -14.21 40.55
N GLY A 25 2.79 -15.46 40.11
CA GLY A 25 3.91 -16.36 39.93
C GLY A 25 5.11 -15.63 39.32
N SER A 26 6.29 -15.92 39.86
CA SER A 26 7.58 -15.38 39.43
C SER A 26 7.56 -15.05 37.94
N ILE A 27 7.68 -13.77 37.60
CA ILE A 27 7.83 -13.30 36.23
C ILE A 27 9.13 -13.93 35.71
N ASN A 28 9.03 -15.09 35.08
CA ASN A 28 10.15 -15.73 34.42
C ASN A 28 10.59 -14.80 33.29
N THR A 29 11.74 -14.16 33.49
CA THR A 29 12.37 -13.21 32.57
C THR A 29 12.94 -13.94 31.36
N THR A 30 12.07 -14.32 30.42
CA THR A 30 12.44 -14.68 29.04
C THR A 30 11.64 -13.83 28.06
N ARG A 31 11.78 -12.52 28.19
CA ARG A 31 11.39 -11.58 27.14
C ARG A 31 12.57 -11.37 26.19
N ASP A 32 12.35 -11.59 24.90
CA ASP A 32 13.13 -10.93 23.85
C ASP A 32 12.69 -9.46 23.81
N ASP A 33 13.13 -8.69 24.80
CA ASP A 33 12.80 -7.28 24.89
C ASP A 33 13.35 -6.52 23.67
N ILE A 34 12.61 -5.48 23.26
CA ILE A 34 12.96 -4.50 22.21
C ILE A 34 14.37 -3.92 22.44
N LEU A 35 14.86 -4.03 23.67
CA LEU A 35 16.07 -3.47 24.22
C LEU A 35 16.85 -4.61 24.89
N PRO A 36 18.09 -4.92 24.48
CA PRO A 36 18.94 -5.88 25.17
C PRO A 36 19.02 -5.58 26.67
N LYS A 37 19.17 -6.60 27.52
CA LYS A 37 19.45 -6.42 28.96
C LYS A 37 20.59 -5.41 29.12
N GLY A 38 20.29 -4.24 29.69
CA GLY A 38 21.25 -3.15 29.93
C GLY A 38 21.16 -1.90 29.05
N SER A 39 20.27 -1.81 28.04
CA SER A 39 20.20 -0.61 27.16
C SER A 39 19.20 0.47 27.59
N VAL A 40 18.22 0.11 28.42
CA VAL A 40 17.35 1.05 29.14
C VAL A 40 17.36 0.60 30.58
N ASP A 41 17.27 1.57 31.50
CA ASP A 41 17.21 1.30 32.92
C ASP A 41 16.17 0.20 33.22
N PRO A 42 16.58 -0.96 33.78
CA PRO A 42 15.66 -2.06 34.10
C PRO A 42 14.48 -1.62 34.96
N VAL A 43 14.70 -0.63 35.82
CA VAL A 43 13.67 -0.04 36.67
C VAL A 43 12.65 0.73 35.83
N TYR A 44 13.12 1.50 34.83
CA TYR A 44 12.23 2.21 33.90
C TYR A 44 11.38 1.24 33.05
N GLN A 45 11.97 0.13 32.60
CA GLN A 45 11.23 -0.90 31.84
C GLN A 45 10.12 -1.53 32.67
N ALA A 46 10.41 -1.96 33.90
CA ALA A 46 9.42 -2.53 34.80
C ALA A 46 8.24 -1.57 35.06
N LYS A 47 8.54 -0.29 35.29
CA LYS A 47 7.51 0.75 35.47
C LYS A 47 6.67 0.96 34.19
N ALA A 48 7.30 1.01 33.03
CA ALA A 48 6.61 1.17 31.75
C ALA A 48 5.68 -0.01 31.43
N GLU A 49 6.07 -1.23 31.80
CA GLU A 49 5.25 -2.43 31.65
C GLU A 49 4.05 -2.44 32.59
N LEU A 50 4.21 -1.97 33.83
CA LEU A 50 3.10 -1.83 34.77
C LEU A 50 2.05 -0.85 34.22
N LEU A 51 2.48 0.28 33.67
CA LEU A 51 1.58 1.22 32.99
C LEU A 51 0.92 0.60 31.75
N ASN A 52 1.66 -0.15 30.93
CA ASN A 52 1.09 -0.85 29.78
C ASN A 52 0.02 -1.88 30.19
N ALA A 53 0.28 -2.64 31.26
CA ALA A 53 -0.66 -3.60 31.81
C ALA A 53 -1.93 -2.90 32.31
N ALA A 54 -1.79 -1.74 32.95
CA ALA A 54 -2.92 -0.96 33.42
C ALA A 54 -3.78 -0.43 32.25
N ILE A 55 -3.15 0.11 31.19
CA ILE A 55 -3.87 0.52 29.97
C ILE A 55 -4.53 -0.68 29.28
N GLN A 56 -3.89 -1.86 29.31
CA GLN A 56 -4.44 -3.09 28.75
C GLN A 56 -5.67 -3.59 29.52
N GLU A 57 -5.67 -3.48 30.86
CA GLU A 57 -6.80 -3.79 31.73
C GLU A 57 -7.99 -2.84 31.49
N ILE A 58 -7.70 -1.54 31.31
CA ILE A 58 -8.70 -0.56 30.88
C ILE A 58 -9.25 -0.93 29.50
N GLY A 59 -8.40 -1.39 28.58
CA GLY A 59 -8.80 -1.79 27.23
C GLY A 59 -9.28 -0.62 26.36
N MET A 60 -9.89 -0.94 25.22
CA MET A 60 -10.35 0.06 24.24
C MET A 60 -11.71 0.62 24.66
N GLY A 61 -11.71 1.72 25.43
CA GLY A 61 -12.90 2.39 25.92
C GLY A 61 -13.26 3.66 25.14
N LYS A 62 -14.22 4.42 25.68
CA LYS A 62 -14.68 5.69 25.08
C LYS A 62 -13.50 6.66 24.91
N TYR A 63 -12.62 6.80 25.90
CA TYR A 63 -11.49 7.71 25.85
C TYR A 63 -10.60 7.45 24.64
N GLN A 64 -10.23 6.20 24.40
CA GLN A 64 -9.36 5.81 23.28
C GLN A 64 -10.02 6.03 21.92
N TRP A 65 -11.34 5.82 21.80
CA TRP A 65 -12.08 6.11 20.56
C TRP A 65 -12.18 7.61 20.28
N HIS A 66 -12.46 8.43 21.29
CA HIS A 66 -12.42 9.88 21.13
C HIS A 66 -11.00 10.34 20.79
N LEU A 67 -9.99 9.77 21.44
CA LEU A 67 -8.58 10.04 21.16
C LEU A 67 -8.23 9.71 19.70
N PHE A 68 -8.65 8.55 19.19
CA PHE A 68 -8.46 8.15 17.79
C PHE A 68 -9.01 9.18 16.81
N VAL A 69 -10.17 9.76 17.10
CA VAL A 69 -10.79 10.82 16.27
C VAL A 69 -9.99 12.12 16.36
N VAL A 70 -9.67 12.60 17.57
CA VAL A 70 -8.96 13.88 17.71
C VAL A 70 -7.51 13.82 17.24
N THR A 71 -6.82 12.68 17.39
CA THR A 71 -5.50 12.45 16.78
C THR A 71 -5.61 12.36 15.26
N GLY A 72 -6.74 11.84 14.76
CA GLY A 72 -7.09 11.86 13.35
C GLY A 72 -7.10 13.26 12.73
N PHE A 73 -7.44 14.31 13.49
CA PHE A 73 -7.45 15.68 12.97
C PHE A 73 -6.07 16.21 12.54
N GLY A 74 -5.00 15.83 13.23
CA GLY A 74 -3.65 16.27 12.88
C GLY A 74 -3.05 15.40 11.80
N TRP A 75 -3.42 14.12 11.72
CA TRP A 75 -3.16 13.29 10.54
C TRP A 75 -3.85 13.85 9.29
N LEU A 76 -5.13 14.22 9.42
CA LEU A 76 -5.87 14.90 8.36
C LEU A 76 -5.13 16.16 7.91
N ALA A 77 -4.69 17.00 8.85
CA ALA A 77 -3.92 18.21 8.56
C ALA A 77 -2.58 17.89 7.86
N ASP A 78 -1.84 16.88 8.32
CA ASP A 78 -0.53 16.51 7.77
C ASP A 78 -0.57 16.21 6.27
N ASN A 79 -1.64 15.58 5.78
CA ASN A 79 -1.82 15.35 4.33
C ASN A 79 -2.48 16.53 3.61
N LEU A 80 -3.51 17.12 4.23
CA LEU A 80 -4.30 18.18 3.62
C LEU A 80 -3.43 19.36 3.18
N TRP A 81 -2.49 19.83 4.01
CA TRP A 81 -1.75 21.07 3.75
C TRP A 81 -0.71 21.00 2.60
N PRO A 82 0.07 19.91 2.45
CA PRO A 82 0.84 19.67 1.23
C PRO A 82 0.00 19.69 -0.04
N ILE A 83 -1.21 19.12 0.02
CA ILE A 83 -2.17 19.10 -1.10
C ILE A 83 -2.75 20.48 -1.35
N VAL A 84 -3.22 21.20 -0.33
CA VAL A 84 -3.72 22.58 -0.42
C VAL A 84 -2.74 23.48 -1.17
N THR A 85 -1.45 23.37 -0.83
CA THR A 85 -0.39 24.15 -1.49
C THR A 85 -0.22 23.76 -2.97
N GLY A 86 -0.52 22.52 -3.34
CA GLY A 86 -0.56 22.08 -4.75
C GLY A 86 -1.78 22.61 -5.49
N LEU A 87 -2.96 22.58 -4.84
CA LEU A 87 -4.23 23.00 -5.45
C LEU A 87 -4.27 24.51 -5.75
N ILE A 88 -3.67 25.34 -4.89
CA ILE A 88 -3.59 26.79 -5.14
C ILE A 88 -2.46 27.21 -6.10
N LEU A 89 -1.60 26.28 -6.52
CA LEU A 89 -0.34 26.64 -7.17
C LEU A 89 -0.56 27.35 -8.51
N ALA A 90 -1.41 26.80 -9.37
CA ALA A 90 -1.71 27.36 -10.68
C ALA A 90 -2.29 28.80 -10.61
N PRO A 91 -3.38 29.08 -9.86
CA PRO A 91 -3.92 30.43 -9.77
C PRO A 91 -2.96 31.43 -9.10
N VAL A 92 -2.12 30.99 -8.15
CA VAL A 92 -1.10 31.83 -7.51
C VAL A 92 0.02 32.21 -8.47
N VAL A 93 0.49 31.25 -9.27
CA VAL A 93 1.54 31.48 -10.28
C VAL A 93 1.04 32.42 -11.37
N GLN A 94 -0.22 32.28 -11.79
CA GLN A 94 -0.84 33.13 -12.80
C GLN A 94 -1.02 34.57 -12.32
N GLU A 95 -1.44 34.79 -11.06
CA GLU A 95 -1.62 36.14 -10.51
C GLU A 95 -0.29 36.88 -10.28
N PHE A 96 0.71 36.21 -9.72
CA PHE A 96 1.97 36.87 -9.34
C PHE A 96 3.09 36.73 -10.37
N SER A 97 2.87 36.00 -11.47
CA SER A 97 3.90 35.70 -12.48
C SER A 97 5.20 35.16 -11.85
N ALA A 98 5.06 34.31 -10.83
CA ALA A 98 6.17 33.82 -10.01
C ALA A 98 6.54 32.37 -10.33
N LYS A 99 7.76 31.95 -9.99
CA LYS A 99 8.18 30.55 -10.14
C LYS A 99 7.54 29.68 -9.06
N GLY A 100 6.54 28.89 -9.44
CA GLY A 100 5.80 27.98 -8.56
C GLY A 100 6.64 27.12 -7.60
N PRO A 101 7.80 26.55 -8.01
CA PRO A 101 8.61 25.72 -7.11
C PRO A 101 9.09 26.42 -5.82
N PHE A 102 9.22 27.74 -5.80
CA PHE A 102 9.61 28.47 -4.57
C PHE A 102 8.55 28.37 -3.45
N LEU A 103 7.26 28.32 -3.81
CA LEU A 103 6.19 28.14 -2.81
C LEU A 103 6.29 26.75 -2.15
N LYS A 104 6.56 25.72 -2.97
CA LYS A 104 6.79 24.35 -2.50
C LYS A 104 8.07 24.24 -1.67
N LEU A 105 9.13 24.96 -2.04
CA LEU A 105 10.35 25.04 -1.25
C LEU A 105 10.07 25.64 0.15
N ALA A 106 9.38 26.78 0.21
CA ALA A 106 9.04 27.43 1.47
C ALA A 106 8.20 26.54 2.39
N GLN A 107 7.19 25.85 1.84
CA GLN A 107 6.43 24.84 2.57
C GLN A 107 7.32 23.74 3.15
N ASN A 108 8.22 23.15 2.35
CA ASN A 108 9.08 22.06 2.82
C ASN A 108 10.06 22.50 3.91
N ILE A 109 10.58 23.74 3.83
CA ILE A 109 11.41 24.32 4.89
C ILE A 109 10.60 24.43 6.20
N GLY A 110 9.36 24.92 6.13
CA GLY A 110 8.47 24.98 7.28
C GLY A 110 8.19 23.60 7.88
N LEU A 111 7.91 22.59 7.04
CA LEU A 111 7.73 21.20 7.48
C LEU A 111 8.97 20.63 8.18
N LEU A 112 10.17 20.93 7.67
CA LEU A 112 11.44 20.52 8.28
C LEU A 112 11.62 21.12 9.67
N VAL A 113 11.43 22.44 9.80
CA VAL A 113 11.52 23.14 11.08
C VAL A 113 10.48 22.59 12.07
N GLY A 114 9.25 22.33 11.62
CA GLY A 114 8.21 21.72 12.42
C GLY A 114 8.55 20.31 12.92
N ALA A 115 9.03 19.44 12.02
CA ALA A 115 9.37 18.05 12.36
C ALA A 115 10.48 17.97 13.42
N LEU A 116 11.52 18.79 13.29
CA LEU A 116 12.60 18.90 14.28
C LEU A 116 12.10 19.48 15.60
N GLY A 117 11.41 20.61 15.54
CA GLY A 117 11.00 21.38 16.72
C GLY A 117 9.98 20.65 17.59
N TRP A 118 8.91 20.14 16.98
CA TRP A 118 7.81 19.50 17.72
C TRP A 118 8.14 18.09 18.18
N GLY A 119 8.95 17.33 17.42
CA GLY A 119 9.38 16.00 17.82
C GLY A 119 10.17 16.04 19.13
N VAL A 120 11.28 16.78 19.15
CA VAL A 120 12.11 16.97 20.36
C VAL A 120 11.35 17.73 21.45
N GLY A 121 10.61 18.79 21.08
CA GLY A 121 9.83 19.58 22.02
C GLY A 121 8.80 18.76 22.82
N SER A 122 8.15 17.79 22.17
CA SER A 122 7.15 16.91 22.82
C SER A 122 7.71 16.00 23.91
N ASP A 123 9.02 15.72 23.88
CA ASP A 123 9.72 14.98 24.94
C ASP A 123 10.20 15.90 26.07
N ILE A 124 10.38 17.20 25.81
CA ILE A 124 10.92 18.16 26.78
C ILE A 124 9.83 18.84 27.62
N TRP A 125 8.80 19.39 26.97
CA TRP A 125 7.74 20.17 27.63
C TRP A 125 6.39 19.46 27.69
N GLY A 126 6.28 18.28 27.08
CA GLY A 126 5.10 17.42 27.13
C GLY A 126 4.34 17.34 25.82
N ARG A 127 3.51 16.30 25.71
CA ARG A 127 2.79 15.95 24.48
C ARG A 127 1.53 16.78 24.36
N LYS A 128 0.89 17.13 25.48
CA LYS A 128 -0.37 17.89 25.50
C LYS A 128 -0.25 19.29 24.89
N ILE A 129 0.82 20.02 25.21
CA ILE A 129 1.03 21.38 24.68
C ILE A 129 1.23 21.29 23.16
N SER A 130 2.19 20.46 22.75
CA SER A 130 2.52 20.23 21.34
C SER A 130 1.29 19.80 20.52
N PHE A 131 0.44 18.93 21.07
CA PHE A 131 -0.75 18.39 20.39
C PHE A 131 -1.80 19.47 20.06
N ASN A 132 -1.90 20.50 20.92
CA ASN A 132 -2.87 21.58 20.76
C ASN A 132 -2.29 22.75 19.97
N THR A 133 -1.00 23.05 20.10
CA THR A 133 -0.39 24.22 19.44
C THR A 133 -0.22 24.03 17.94
N THR A 134 0.02 22.81 17.46
CA THR A 134 0.26 22.54 16.04
C THR A 134 -0.92 22.96 15.16
N LEU A 135 -2.15 22.52 15.46
CA LEU A 135 -3.34 22.91 14.66
C LEU A 135 -3.66 24.40 14.75
N ALA A 136 -3.43 25.03 15.91
CA ALA A 136 -3.64 26.47 16.08
C ALA A 136 -2.74 27.27 15.13
N ILE A 137 -1.45 26.93 15.10
CA ILE A 137 -0.45 27.57 14.22
C ILE A 137 -0.88 27.44 12.76
N VAL A 138 -1.29 26.23 12.35
CA VAL A 138 -1.74 26.00 10.98
C VAL A 138 -2.95 26.86 10.63
N GLY A 139 -3.99 26.85 11.47
CA GLY A 139 -5.24 27.58 11.21
C GLY A 139 -5.07 29.10 11.18
N ILE A 140 -4.27 29.66 12.09
CA ILE A 140 -4.01 31.10 12.16
C ILE A 140 -3.23 31.54 10.93
N PHE A 141 -2.05 30.95 10.67
CA PHE A 141 -1.19 31.42 9.58
C PHE A 141 -1.78 31.13 8.20
N ALA A 142 -2.56 30.06 8.03
CA ALA A 142 -3.22 29.81 6.76
C ALA A 142 -4.38 30.78 6.48
N THR A 143 -5.17 31.14 7.49
CA THR A 143 -6.23 32.15 7.32
C THR A 143 -5.62 33.51 6.97
N VAL A 144 -4.53 33.89 7.65
CA VAL A 144 -3.79 35.13 7.34
C VAL A 144 -3.15 35.08 5.95
N ALA A 145 -2.68 33.92 5.49
CA ALA A 145 -2.07 33.77 4.18
C ALA A 145 -2.99 34.14 3.02
N ALA A 146 -4.31 34.02 3.18
CA ALA A 146 -5.27 34.45 2.17
C ALA A 146 -5.21 35.96 1.88
N ALA A 147 -4.74 36.77 2.84
CA ALA A 147 -4.56 38.20 2.69
C ALA A 147 -3.21 38.60 2.07
N SER A 148 -2.39 37.64 1.63
CA SER A 148 -1.04 37.92 1.13
C SER A 148 -1.04 38.88 -0.08
N PRO A 149 -0.29 39.99 -0.02
CA PRO A 149 -0.21 40.97 -1.09
C PRO A 149 0.80 40.59 -2.19
N SER A 150 1.70 39.63 -1.92
CA SER A 150 2.75 39.20 -2.84
C SER A 150 3.04 37.72 -2.69
N PHE A 151 3.67 37.14 -3.73
CA PHE A 151 4.12 35.75 -3.72
C PHE A 151 5.12 35.45 -2.60
N THR A 152 6.01 36.40 -2.26
CA THR A 152 6.96 36.26 -1.16
C THR A 152 6.25 36.21 0.18
N ALA A 153 5.25 37.08 0.42
CA ALA A 153 4.47 37.05 1.64
C ALA A 153 3.72 35.71 1.79
N LEU A 154 3.09 35.24 0.71
CA LEU A 154 2.43 33.94 0.70
C LEU A 154 3.40 32.80 1.00
N SER A 155 4.62 32.84 0.45
CA SER A 155 5.65 31.83 0.71
C SER A 155 6.13 31.84 2.16
N VAL A 156 6.25 33.01 2.79
CA VAL A 156 6.58 33.12 4.22
C VAL A 156 5.46 32.52 5.06
N PHE A 157 4.21 32.88 4.81
CA PHE A 157 3.08 32.25 5.52
C PHE A 157 3.01 30.74 5.25
N ALA A 158 3.39 30.30 4.05
CA ALA A 158 3.47 28.88 3.69
C ALA A 158 4.46 28.12 4.55
N ALA A 159 5.63 28.70 4.79
CA ALA A 159 6.58 28.16 5.75
C ALA A 159 5.99 28.15 7.17
N LEU A 160 5.37 29.25 7.62
CA LEU A 160 4.85 29.39 8.98
C LEU A 160 3.72 28.41 9.31
N TRP A 161 2.69 28.25 8.46
CA TRP A 161 1.67 27.24 8.72
C TRP A 161 2.28 25.83 8.68
N SER A 162 3.26 25.60 7.81
CA SER A 162 3.91 24.29 7.66
C SER A 162 4.74 23.89 8.88
N VAL A 163 5.21 24.85 9.69
CA VAL A 163 5.81 24.55 11.01
C VAL A 163 4.82 23.80 11.91
N GLY A 164 3.54 24.19 11.91
CA GLY A 164 2.51 23.47 12.66
C GLY A 164 2.21 22.10 12.04
N VAL A 165 2.12 22.03 10.70
CA VAL A 165 1.86 20.77 9.99
C VAL A 165 2.92 19.70 10.31
N GLY A 166 4.20 20.07 10.26
CA GLY A 166 5.31 19.14 10.48
C GLY A 166 5.36 18.51 11.88
N GLY A 167 4.66 19.11 12.86
CA GLY A 167 4.59 18.60 14.23
C GLY A 167 3.44 17.64 14.52
N ASN A 168 2.40 17.61 13.69
CA ASN A 168 1.24 16.74 13.94
C ASN A 168 1.64 15.27 13.96
N LEU A 169 2.55 14.89 13.06
CA LEU A 169 2.98 13.51 12.93
C LEU A 169 3.68 12.94 14.18
N PRO A 170 4.80 13.54 14.66
CA PRO A 170 5.50 13.01 15.82
C PRO A 170 4.64 13.02 17.09
N VAL A 171 3.82 14.05 17.25
CA VAL A 171 3.06 14.28 18.47
C VAL A 171 1.81 13.39 18.54
N ASP A 172 1.01 13.33 17.47
CA ASP A 172 -0.28 12.62 17.47
C ASP A 172 -0.07 11.10 17.54
N SER A 173 0.96 10.59 16.85
CA SER A 173 1.28 9.16 16.86
C SER A 173 1.82 8.71 18.22
N ALA A 174 2.67 9.53 18.86
CA ALA A 174 3.19 9.24 20.19
C ALA A 174 2.08 9.24 21.25
N ILE A 175 1.22 10.27 21.26
CA ILE A 175 0.15 10.36 22.26
C ILE A 175 -0.86 9.22 22.09
N PHE A 176 -1.23 8.89 20.85
CA PHE A 176 -2.18 7.80 20.62
C PHE A 176 -1.61 6.45 21.08
N LEU A 177 -0.37 6.13 20.70
CA LEU A 177 0.31 4.89 21.09
C LEU A 177 0.46 4.75 22.61
N GLU A 178 0.58 5.85 23.35
CA GLU A 178 0.77 5.81 24.80
C GLU A 178 -0.52 5.51 25.58
N PHE A 179 -1.69 5.71 24.98
CA PHE A 179 -3.01 5.36 25.54
C PHE A 179 -3.68 4.16 24.86
N LEU A 180 -3.07 3.61 23.81
CA LEU A 180 -3.63 2.51 23.01
C LEU A 180 -3.30 1.15 23.65
N PRO A 181 -4.29 0.29 23.95
CA PRO A 181 -4.01 -1.08 24.37
C PRO A 181 -3.37 -1.89 23.24
N GLY A 182 -2.46 -2.81 23.60
CA GLY A 182 -1.71 -3.62 22.63
C GLY A 182 -2.62 -4.46 21.72
N THR A 183 -3.82 -4.84 22.17
CA THR A 183 -4.80 -5.57 21.34
C THR A 183 -5.35 -4.76 20.17
N HIS A 184 -5.27 -3.43 20.22
CA HIS A 184 -5.80 -2.53 19.18
C HIS A 184 -4.69 -1.73 18.50
N GLN A 185 -3.44 -2.17 18.62
CA GLN A 185 -2.29 -1.44 18.10
C GLN A 185 -2.35 -1.21 16.57
N PHE A 186 -3.06 -2.08 15.84
CA PHE A 186 -3.34 -1.89 14.41
C PHE A 186 -4.09 -0.60 14.07
N LEU A 187 -4.79 0.03 15.03
CA LEU A 187 -5.45 1.32 14.83
C LEU A 187 -4.45 2.44 14.52
N LEU A 188 -3.18 2.33 14.92
CA LEU A 188 -2.14 3.28 14.51
C LEU A 188 -1.95 3.30 12.99
N THR A 189 -2.03 2.13 12.34
CA THR A 189 -1.98 2.06 10.87
C THR A 189 -3.27 2.53 10.22
N ILE A 190 -4.43 2.21 10.82
CA ILE A 190 -5.73 2.68 10.33
C ILE A 190 -5.85 4.20 10.43
N LEU A 191 -5.06 4.87 11.28
CA LEU A 191 -5.02 6.33 11.39
C LEU A 191 -4.70 7.02 10.04
N SER A 192 -4.04 6.31 9.10
CA SER A 192 -3.88 6.74 7.70
C SER A 192 -5.18 6.96 6.92
N ILE A 193 -6.33 6.49 7.43
CA ILE A 193 -7.64 6.81 6.84
C ILE A 193 -7.90 8.32 6.89
N TRP A 194 -7.45 9.00 7.95
CA TRP A 194 -7.60 10.44 8.11
C TRP A 194 -6.78 11.23 7.09
N TRP A 195 -5.67 10.66 6.63
CA TRP A 195 -4.87 11.17 5.51
C TRP A 195 -5.72 11.21 4.22
N ALA A 196 -6.35 10.08 3.87
CA ALA A 196 -7.23 9.99 2.70
C ALA A 196 -8.47 10.92 2.83
N PHE A 197 -9.06 11.02 4.02
CA PHE A 197 -10.14 11.97 4.28
C PHE A 197 -9.70 13.42 4.13
N GLY A 198 -8.50 13.78 4.58
CA GLY A 198 -7.94 15.13 4.41
C GLY A 198 -7.77 15.50 2.94
N GLN A 199 -7.17 14.61 2.15
CA GLN A 199 -7.04 14.81 0.71
C GLN A 199 -8.41 14.94 0.03
N LEU A 200 -9.36 14.09 0.39
CA LEU A 200 -10.71 14.10 -0.16
C LEU A 200 -11.43 15.41 0.16
N LEU A 201 -11.42 15.82 1.43
CA LEU A 201 -12.06 17.04 1.90
C LEU A 201 -11.47 18.29 1.23
N GLY A 202 -10.14 18.38 1.18
CA GLY A 202 -9.45 19.47 0.51
C GLY A 202 -9.81 19.56 -0.98
N SER A 203 -9.86 18.41 -1.67
CA SER A 203 -10.18 18.35 -3.10
C SER A 203 -11.65 18.68 -3.38
N LEU A 204 -12.58 18.18 -2.56
CA LEU A 204 -14.01 18.46 -2.69
C LEU A 204 -14.36 19.92 -2.44
N ILE A 205 -13.66 20.59 -1.52
CA ILE A 205 -13.88 22.02 -1.24
C ILE A 205 -13.17 22.89 -2.28
N ALA A 206 -11.97 22.50 -2.69
CA ALA A 206 -11.23 23.22 -3.72
C ALA A 206 -11.95 23.20 -5.07
N TRP A 207 -12.59 22.09 -5.43
CA TRP A 207 -13.21 21.92 -6.75
C TRP A 207 -14.18 23.05 -7.10
N PRO A 208 -15.30 23.28 -6.36
CA PRO A 208 -16.24 24.35 -6.70
C PRO A 208 -15.68 25.76 -6.45
N ILE A 209 -14.79 25.94 -5.46
CA ILE A 209 -14.26 27.27 -5.12
C ILE A 209 -13.25 27.72 -6.19
N ILE A 210 -12.30 26.86 -6.53
CA ILE A 210 -11.24 27.21 -7.48
C ILE A 210 -11.78 27.19 -8.91
N SER A 211 -12.69 26.28 -9.27
CA SER A 211 -13.28 26.27 -10.63
C SER A 211 -14.12 27.49 -10.96
N ASN A 212 -14.84 28.05 -9.97
CA ASN A 212 -15.82 29.11 -10.23
C ASN A 212 -15.26 30.52 -9.95
N TYR A 213 -14.21 30.64 -9.15
CA TYR A 213 -13.67 31.93 -8.69
C TYR A 213 -12.18 32.14 -9.03
N SER A 214 -11.66 31.40 -10.02
CA SER A 214 -10.30 31.59 -10.53
C SER A 214 -10.31 31.77 -12.05
N CYS A 215 -9.30 32.43 -12.58
CA CYS A 215 -9.13 32.58 -14.03
C CYS A 215 -8.92 31.22 -14.72
N GLU A 216 -9.30 31.13 -15.99
CA GLU A 216 -8.92 29.98 -16.82
C GLU A 216 -7.39 29.91 -16.98
N THR A 217 -6.85 28.69 -17.03
CA THR A 217 -5.40 28.41 -17.14
C THR A 217 -4.77 28.96 -18.43
N THR A 218 -5.57 29.30 -19.43
CA THR A 218 -5.15 29.90 -20.72
C THR A 218 -5.24 31.42 -20.75
N ALA A 219 -5.79 32.06 -19.72
CA ALA A 219 -5.96 33.51 -19.69
C ALA A 219 -4.59 34.22 -19.53
N THR A 220 -4.29 35.14 -20.47
CA THR A 220 -3.02 35.89 -20.53
C THR A 220 -2.90 36.98 -19.46
N THR A 221 -4.02 37.46 -18.91
CA THR A 221 -4.05 38.43 -17.81
C THR A 221 -5.10 38.02 -16.79
N CYS A 222 -4.70 37.84 -15.53
CA CYS A 222 -5.60 37.44 -14.44
C CYS A 222 -5.55 38.48 -13.33
N ALA A 223 -6.55 39.36 -13.27
CA ALA A 223 -6.64 40.39 -12.23
C ALA A 223 -7.06 39.78 -10.89
N ARG A 224 -6.57 40.34 -9.77
CA ARG A 224 -6.89 39.86 -8.41
C ARG A 224 -8.39 39.70 -8.16
N LYS A 225 -9.21 40.63 -8.66
CA LYS A 225 -10.68 40.61 -8.49
C LYS A 225 -11.33 39.35 -9.10
N ASP A 226 -10.72 38.79 -10.15
CA ASP A 226 -11.20 37.64 -10.90
C ASP A 226 -10.51 36.33 -10.46
N ASN A 227 -9.61 36.40 -9.45
CA ASN A 227 -8.80 35.28 -8.94
C ASN A 227 -8.91 35.09 -7.41
N MET A 228 -10.11 35.25 -6.87
CA MET A 228 -10.34 35.17 -5.43
C MET A 228 -10.42 33.72 -4.90
N GLY A 229 -10.53 32.72 -5.78
CA GLY A 229 -10.75 31.31 -5.42
C GLY A 229 -9.71 30.74 -4.47
N TRP A 230 -8.41 30.97 -4.74
CA TRP A 230 -7.35 30.45 -3.86
C TRP A 230 -7.38 31.09 -2.45
N ARG A 231 -7.83 32.34 -2.33
CA ARG A 231 -7.97 33.04 -1.04
C ARG A 231 -9.14 32.49 -0.24
N TYR A 232 -10.30 32.34 -0.88
CA TYR A 232 -11.47 31.72 -0.25
C TYR A 232 -11.17 30.29 0.20
N PHE A 233 -10.43 29.54 -0.62
CA PHE A 233 -10.02 28.19 -0.26
C PHE A 233 -9.07 28.16 0.96
N LEU A 234 -8.08 29.07 1.03
CA LEU A 234 -7.21 29.18 2.21
C LEU A 234 -7.97 29.58 3.48
N ILE A 235 -8.94 30.50 3.38
CA ILE A 235 -9.80 30.86 4.52
C ILE A 235 -10.64 29.67 4.97
N ALA A 236 -11.24 28.92 4.04
CA ALA A 236 -12.03 27.75 4.37
C ALA A 236 -11.18 26.67 5.06
N MET A 237 -9.98 26.39 4.55
CA MET A 237 -9.08 25.37 5.10
C MET A 237 -8.45 25.82 6.43
N GLY A 238 -8.05 27.09 6.54
CA GLY A 238 -7.55 27.68 7.78
C GLY A 238 -8.62 27.71 8.87
N GLY A 239 -9.84 28.12 8.52
CA GLY A 239 -11.01 28.09 9.40
C GLY A 239 -11.36 26.69 9.88
N LEU A 240 -11.29 25.68 9.00
CA LEU A 240 -11.43 24.27 9.38
C LEU A 240 -10.40 23.87 10.44
N MET A 241 -9.13 24.24 10.29
CA MET A 241 -8.10 23.93 11.30
C MET A 241 -8.36 24.62 12.64
N ILE A 242 -8.89 25.85 12.63
CA ILE A 242 -9.30 26.55 13.85
C ILE A 242 -10.45 25.79 14.53
N VAL A 243 -11.45 25.31 13.78
CA VAL A 243 -12.55 24.50 14.33
C VAL A 243 -12.03 23.20 14.93
N LEU A 244 -11.15 22.47 14.22
CA LEU A 244 -10.55 21.24 14.74
C LEU A 244 -9.70 21.50 15.99
N TRP A 245 -8.98 22.62 16.04
CA TRP A 245 -8.25 23.06 17.23
C TRP A 245 -9.18 23.36 18.41
N ILE A 246 -10.30 24.08 18.19
CA ILE A 246 -11.30 24.34 19.23
C ILE A 246 -11.85 23.02 19.79
N ILE A 247 -12.11 22.04 18.94
CA ILE A 247 -12.55 20.70 19.39
C ILE A 247 -11.47 20.02 20.22
N ARG A 248 -10.20 20.05 19.79
CA ARG A 248 -9.08 19.47 20.54
C ARG A 248 -8.89 20.10 21.92
N PHE A 249 -9.06 21.42 22.02
CA PHE A 249 -8.74 22.16 23.23
C PHE A 249 -9.90 22.28 24.22
N PHE A 250 -11.12 22.58 23.72
CA PHE A 250 -12.28 22.87 24.56
C PHE A 250 -13.24 21.70 24.73
N VAL A 251 -13.38 20.84 23.71
CA VAL A 251 -14.38 19.75 23.73
C VAL A 251 -13.79 18.46 24.31
N PHE A 252 -12.55 18.12 23.95
CA PHE A 252 -11.90 16.90 24.43
C PHE A 252 -10.85 17.19 25.50
N ARG A 253 -11.04 16.64 26.72
CA ARG A 253 -10.06 16.76 27.79
C ARG A 253 -8.90 15.78 27.56
N LEU A 254 -7.85 16.25 26.91
CA LEU A 254 -6.60 15.50 26.78
C LEU A 254 -5.84 15.46 28.12
N TYR A 255 -5.54 14.24 28.57
CA TYR A 255 -4.62 14.00 29.68
C TYR A 255 -3.19 13.93 29.14
N GLU A 256 -2.23 14.37 29.95
CA GLU A 256 -0.82 14.18 29.60
C GLU A 256 -0.48 12.69 29.67
N SER A 257 0.51 12.26 28.89
CA SER A 257 0.90 10.86 28.86
C SER A 257 1.38 10.35 30.24
N PRO A 258 0.84 9.22 30.74
CA PRO A 258 1.34 8.58 31.96
C PRO A 258 2.83 8.25 31.87
N LYS A 259 3.29 7.86 30.67
CA LYS A 259 4.68 7.47 30.45
C LYS A 259 5.61 8.68 30.36
N TYR A 260 5.12 9.82 29.83
CA TYR A 260 5.84 11.10 29.92
C TYR A 260 6.05 11.48 31.38
N LEU A 261 4.97 11.48 32.17
CA LEU A 261 5.00 11.86 33.59
C LEU A 261 5.94 10.96 34.39
N MET A 262 5.88 9.65 34.17
CA MET A 262 6.82 8.67 34.73
C MET A 262 8.28 8.97 34.34
N GLY A 263 8.54 9.29 33.07
CA GLY A 263 9.89 9.69 32.61
C GLY A 263 10.42 10.98 33.27
N ARG A 264 9.52 11.83 33.79
CA ARG A 264 9.84 13.03 34.57
C ARG A 264 9.88 12.79 36.09
N GLY A 265 9.69 11.55 36.56
CA GLY A 265 9.61 11.20 37.98
C GLY A 265 8.30 11.61 38.67
N ARG A 266 7.28 12.01 37.92
CA ARG A 266 5.97 12.43 38.44
C ARG A 266 5.02 11.24 38.52
N PHE A 267 5.33 10.27 39.39
CA PHE A 267 4.63 8.99 39.49
C PHE A 267 3.18 9.14 39.94
N GLU A 268 2.93 10.02 40.91
CA GLU A 268 1.58 10.30 41.41
C GLU A 268 0.64 10.76 40.28
N GLU A 269 1.09 11.74 39.49
CA GLU A 269 0.31 12.24 38.37
C GLU A 269 0.12 11.19 37.27
N ALA A 270 1.12 10.35 37.02
CA ALA A 270 0.99 9.25 36.05
C ALA A 270 -0.13 8.28 36.46
N VAL A 271 -0.18 7.91 37.74
CA VAL A 271 -1.25 7.06 38.30
C VAL A 271 -2.60 7.78 38.25
N GLN A 272 -2.67 9.05 38.65
CA GLN A 272 -3.89 9.85 38.56
C GLN A 272 -4.46 9.89 37.13
N VAL A 273 -3.61 10.03 36.11
CA VAL A 273 -4.06 9.99 34.70
C VAL A 273 -4.65 8.62 34.36
N VAL A 274 -3.99 7.52 34.73
CA VAL A 274 -4.50 6.16 34.46
C VAL A 274 -5.87 5.94 35.12
N HIS A 275 -6.04 6.38 36.37
CA HIS A 275 -7.33 6.36 37.07
C HIS A 275 -8.37 7.26 36.40
N ALA A 276 -8.00 8.45 35.95
CA ALA A 276 -8.90 9.36 35.25
C ALA A 276 -9.38 8.78 33.91
N VAL A 277 -8.50 8.11 33.16
CA VAL A 277 -8.85 7.39 31.92
C VAL A 277 -9.73 6.18 32.22
N ALA A 278 -9.44 5.41 33.27
CA ALA A 278 -10.28 4.31 33.71
C ALA A 278 -11.70 4.81 34.05
N LYS A 279 -11.80 5.88 34.84
CA LYS A 279 -13.08 6.53 35.19
C LYS A 279 -13.83 7.03 33.96
N TYR A 280 -13.14 7.67 33.01
CA TYR A 280 -13.74 8.11 31.74
C TYR A 280 -14.36 6.94 30.95
N ASN A 281 -13.73 5.76 31.05
CA ASN A 281 -14.18 4.53 30.42
C ASN A 281 -15.20 3.74 31.24
N GLY A 282 -15.60 4.22 32.42
CA GLY A 282 -16.50 3.49 33.32
C GLY A 282 -15.87 2.25 33.96
N LYS A 283 -14.55 2.23 34.09
CA LYS A 283 -13.78 1.16 34.73
C LYS A 283 -13.07 1.66 35.98
N THR A 284 -12.71 0.74 36.85
CA THR A 284 -11.82 0.98 37.99
C THR A 284 -10.52 0.21 37.78
N ILE A 285 -9.43 0.73 38.33
CA ILE A 285 -8.11 0.08 38.29
C ILE A 285 -7.50 0.09 39.68
N SER A 286 -6.71 -0.92 40.00
CA SER A 286 -6.09 -1.06 41.33
C SER A 286 -4.69 -0.46 41.45
N LEU A 287 -4.12 0.06 40.34
CA LEU A 287 -2.76 0.58 40.30
C LEU A 287 -2.55 1.69 41.34
N THR A 288 -1.59 1.51 42.25
CA THR A 288 -1.22 2.52 43.25
C THR A 288 0.09 3.23 42.88
N THR A 289 0.32 4.38 43.51
CA THR A 289 1.57 5.14 43.37
C THR A 289 2.76 4.36 43.90
N GLU A 290 2.58 3.70 45.05
CA GLU A 290 3.58 2.84 45.68
C GLU A 290 3.95 1.65 44.80
N GLU A 291 2.99 0.99 44.15
CA GLU A 291 3.25 -0.07 43.18
C GLU A 291 4.10 0.44 42.00
N LEU A 292 3.83 1.65 41.49
CA LEU A 292 4.60 2.24 40.41
C LEU A 292 6.00 2.70 40.86
N GLU A 293 6.15 3.18 42.09
CA GLU A 293 7.43 3.62 42.66
C GLU A 293 8.37 2.46 42.98
N THR A 294 7.82 1.36 43.49
CA THR A 294 8.57 0.15 43.85
C THR A 294 8.83 -0.79 42.67
N ALA A 295 8.10 -0.65 41.57
CA ALA A 295 8.28 -1.49 40.38
C ALA A 295 9.73 -1.46 39.85
N GLY A 296 10.36 -2.64 39.78
CA GLY A 296 11.71 -2.84 39.28
C GLY A 296 12.83 -2.55 40.30
N VAL A 297 12.51 -2.08 41.51
CA VAL A 297 13.48 -1.87 42.58
C VAL A 297 13.67 -3.19 43.33
N SER A 298 14.73 -3.93 43.01
CA SER A 298 15.15 -5.13 43.75
C SER A 298 16.66 -5.04 44.00
N GLY A 299 17.04 -4.68 45.23
CA GLY A 299 18.42 -4.35 45.63
C GLY A 299 18.71 -2.84 45.67
N ASN A 300 19.93 -2.45 46.07
CA ASN A 300 20.44 -1.07 46.26
C ASN A 300 20.51 -0.23 44.95
N HIS A 301 19.60 -0.43 43.99
CA HIS A 301 19.50 0.36 42.76
C HIS A 301 18.22 1.19 42.81
N GLU A 302 18.36 2.38 43.38
CA GLU A 302 17.33 3.41 43.38
C GLU A 302 17.33 4.10 42.00
N TYR A 303 16.16 4.16 41.35
CA TYR A 303 16.00 4.94 40.12
C TYR A 303 16.11 6.42 40.44
N THR A 304 17.26 7.02 40.11
CA THR A 304 17.44 8.47 40.17
C THR A 304 17.04 9.08 38.82
N PRO A 305 15.94 9.85 38.74
CA PRO A 305 15.58 10.53 37.50
C PRO A 305 16.70 11.52 37.11
N LYS A 306 17.45 11.21 36.05
CA LYS A 306 18.45 12.14 35.50
C LYS A 306 17.77 13.43 35.04
N GLY A 307 18.08 14.55 35.72
CA GLY A 307 17.63 15.90 35.34
C GLY A 307 16.68 16.60 36.33
N VAL A 308 16.55 16.10 37.56
CA VAL A 308 15.92 16.82 38.67
C VAL A 308 16.95 16.98 39.78
N GLU A 309 17.58 18.15 39.86
CA GLU A 309 18.35 18.53 41.04
C GLU A 309 17.37 18.70 42.22
N ALA A 310 17.42 17.76 43.16
CA ALA A 310 16.85 17.92 44.48
C ALA A 310 17.94 18.55 45.37
N GLY A 311 17.93 19.87 45.48
CA GLY A 311 18.77 20.61 46.42
C GLY A 311 18.46 22.11 46.36
N PRO A 312 18.36 22.81 47.50
CA PRO A 312 18.17 24.25 47.52
C PRO A 312 19.51 24.93 47.16
N ALA A 313 19.86 24.96 45.88
CA ALA A 313 20.96 25.77 45.37
C ALA A 313 20.41 27.13 44.94
N GLU A 314 21.03 28.22 45.40
CA GLU A 314 20.66 29.61 45.09
C GLU A 314 20.36 29.79 43.60
N LEU A 315 19.11 30.12 43.28
CA LEU A 315 18.68 30.35 41.91
C LEU A 315 19.22 31.69 41.41
N ASP A 316 20.28 31.65 40.60
CA ASP A 316 20.70 32.80 39.77
C ASP A 316 19.56 33.12 38.77
N THR A 317 18.91 34.29 38.92
CA THR A 317 17.70 34.71 38.21
C THR A 317 17.97 35.39 36.87
N THR A 318 19.23 35.44 36.42
CA THR A 318 19.60 36.15 35.20
C THR A 318 19.00 35.52 33.94
N ALA A 319 18.49 36.33 33.00
CA ALA A 319 17.86 35.85 31.76
C ALA A 319 18.75 34.89 30.94
N ARG A 320 20.08 35.08 31.00
CA ARG A 320 21.08 34.21 30.36
C ARG A 320 21.19 32.84 31.03
N ALA A 321 21.06 32.76 32.36
CA ALA A 321 21.05 31.51 33.13
C ALA A 321 19.71 30.76 33.00
N ALA A 322 18.59 31.49 32.85
CA ALA A 322 17.29 30.91 32.51
C ALA A 322 17.26 30.35 31.08
N LEU A 323 17.88 31.03 30.12
CA LEU A 323 18.05 30.55 28.75
C LEU A 323 18.97 29.33 28.72
N LYS A 324 20.11 29.38 29.42
CA LYS A 324 21.06 28.27 29.54
C LYS A 324 20.41 27.01 30.14
N ARG A 325 19.60 27.12 31.20
CA ARG A 325 18.81 26.01 31.76
C ARG A 325 17.72 25.48 30.82
N LYS A 326 17.13 26.34 29.97
CA LYS A 326 16.20 25.89 28.91
C LYS A 326 16.94 25.14 27.78
N PHE A 327 18.18 25.52 27.47
CA PHE A 327 19.03 24.85 26.48
C PHE A 327 19.72 23.59 27.05
N GLU A 328 20.04 23.52 28.34
CA GLU A 328 20.54 22.30 29.01
C GLU A 328 19.49 21.17 29.01
N LYS A 329 18.19 21.52 28.89
CA LYS A 329 17.11 20.54 28.65
C LYS A 329 17.09 19.98 27.22
N PHE A 330 17.75 20.64 26.26
CA PHE A 330 18.01 20.11 24.91
C PHE A 330 19.31 19.29 24.88
N ASN A 331 19.48 18.39 25.86
CA ASN A 331 20.69 17.58 25.93
C ASN A 331 20.67 16.47 24.85
N GLY A 332 21.81 16.22 24.22
CA GLY A 332 21.97 15.22 23.15
C GLY A 332 21.72 13.76 23.58
N ASP A 333 21.46 13.53 24.86
CA ASP A 333 21.16 12.22 25.45
C ASP A 333 19.96 11.53 24.79
N HIS A 334 18.91 12.28 24.41
CA HIS A 334 17.74 11.76 23.70
C HIS A 334 18.08 11.23 22.30
N VAL A 335 19.12 11.78 21.65
CA VAL A 335 19.59 11.29 20.34
C VAL A 335 20.55 10.12 20.54
N ARG A 336 21.45 10.22 21.54
CA ARG A 336 22.43 9.18 21.86
C ARG A 336 21.75 7.85 22.23
N SER A 337 20.60 7.89 22.91
CA SER A 337 19.85 6.69 23.27
C SER A 337 19.33 5.91 22.04
N LEU A 338 19.01 6.60 20.94
CA LEU A 338 18.55 5.98 19.69
C LEU A 338 19.61 5.12 19.00
N PHE A 339 20.88 5.36 19.34
CA PHE A 339 22.05 4.64 18.81
C PHE A 339 22.81 3.87 19.90
N ALA A 340 22.19 3.65 21.07
CA ALA A 340 22.86 3.05 22.23
C ALA A 340 23.28 1.59 22.02
N THR A 341 22.56 0.83 21.18
CA THR A 341 22.88 -0.57 20.87
C THR A 341 22.99 -0.78 19.37
N ARG A 342 23.74 -1.81 18.94
CA ARG A 342 23.89 -2.15 17.52
C ARG A 342 22.53 -2.40 16.85
N LYS A 343 21.61 -3.10 17.54
CA LYS A 343 20.26 -3.39 17.02
C LYS A 343 19.43 -2.11 16.88
N MET A 344 19.43 -1.23 17.88
CA MET A 344 18.74 0.06 17.82
C MET A 344 19.35 0.98 16.77
N ALA A 345 20.68 1.10 16.71
CA ALA A 345 21.37 1.92 15.73
C ALA A 345 21.05 1.49 14.29
N ILE A 346 21.01 0.17 14.01
CA ILE A 346 20.61 -0.36 12.71
C ILE A 346 19.16 0.00 12.41
N SER A 347 18.22 -0.27 13.32
CA SER A 347 16.81 0.03 13.09
C SER A 347 16.55 1.53 12.90
N THR A 348 17.13 2.38 13.75
CA THR A 348 17.05 3.85 13.65
C THR A 348 17.60 4.32 12.31
N SER A 349 18.78 3.84 11.91
CA SER A 349 19.41 4.22 10.64
C SER A 349 18.59 3.77 9.42
N LEU A 350 18.06 2.54 9.44
CA LEU A 350 17.23 2.01 8.37
C LEU A 350 15.90 2.74 8.25
N VAL A 351 15.23 3.06 9.36
CA VAL A 351 13.98 3.83 9.34
C VAL A 351 14.22 5.25 8.81
N ILE A 352 15.30 5.93 9.25
CA ILE A 352 15.70 7.24 8.71
C ILE A 352 15.97 7.13 7.20
N ALA A 353 16.68 6.09 6.76
CA ALA A 353 16.99 5.86 5.35
C ALA A 353 15.71 5.63 4.52
N ILE A 354 14.77 4.81 4.99
CA ILE A 354 13.48 4.59 4.32
C ILE A 354 12.71 5.91 4.19
N TRP A 355 12.61 6.68 5.27
CA TRP A 355 11.96 8.00 5.27
C TRP A 355 12.63 8.98 4.29
N ALA A 356 13.96 9.02 4.27
CA ALA A 356 14.74 9.87 3.38
C ALA A 356 14.56 9.48 1.91
N ILE A 357 14.69 8.19 1.58
CA ILE A 357 14.54 7.68 0.22
C ILE A 357 13.13 7.97 -0.33
N ILE A 358 12.08 7.68 0.47
CA ILE A 358 10.69 7.99 0.10
C ILE A 358 10.49 9.51 -0.01
N GLY A 359 11.13 10.28 0.87
CA GLY A 359 11.10 11.74 0.88
C GLY A 359 11.62 12.35 -0.41
N LEU A 360 12.65 11.78 -1.04
CA LEU A 360 13.11 12.19 -2.35
C LEU A 360 12.23 11.66 -3.48
N ALA A 361 11.89 10.36 -3.45
CA ALA A 361 11.21 9.69 -4.54
C ALA A 361 9.83 10.30 -4.84
N PHE A 362 9.01 10.50 -3.80
CA PHE A 362 7.64 10.97 -3.99
C PHE A 362 7.54 12.36 -4.67
N PRO A 363 8.22 13.41 -4.19
CA PRO A 363 8.18 14.71 -4.84
C PRO A 363 8.84 14.71 -6.24
N LEU A 364 9.86 13.86 -6.45
CA LEU A 364 10.54 13.74 -7.73
C LEU A 364 9.60 13.20 -8.83
N TYR A 365 8.80 12.17 -8.52
CA TYR A 365 7.77 11.69 -9.43
C TYR A 365 6.76 12.79 -9.79
N ASN A 366 6.17 13.44 -8.77
CA ASN A 366 5.12 14.44 -8.98
C ASN A 366 5.61 15.65 -9.78
N ALA A 367 6.89 16.02 -9.65
CA ALA A 367 7.47 17.15 -10.38
C ALA A 367 7.71 16.85 -11.87
N PHE A 368 8.02 15.60 -12.24
CA PHE A 368 8.51 15.26 -13.59
C PHE A 368 7.52 14.44 -14.43
N VAL A 369 6.49 13.82 -13.83
CA VAL A 369 5.57 12.93 -14.55
C VAL A 369 4.86 13.58 -15.73
N THR A 370 4.32 14.78 -15.56
CA THR A 370 3.57 15.47 -16.63
C THR A 370 4.47 15.86 -17.80
N TYR A 371 5.67 16.40 -17.51
CA TYR A 371 6.65 16.78 -18.53
C TYR A 371 7.17 15.55 -19.28
N PHE A 372 7.53 14.49 -18.55
CA PHE A 372 7.99 13.25 -19.15
C PHE A 372 6.96 12.65 -20.11
N LEU A 373 5.68 12.58 -19.70
CA LEU A 373 4.64 12.03 -20.56
C LEU A 373 4.38 12.90 -21.80
N ALA A 374 4.42 14.22 -21.66
CA ALA A 374 4.31 15.14 -22.79
C ALA A 374 5.43 14.94 -23.83
N THR A 375 6.69 14.80 -23.40
CA THR A 375 7.82 14.52 -24.34
C THR A 375 7.68 13.19 -25.11
N ARG A 376 6.85 12.28 -24.61
CA ARG A 376 6.57 10.98 -25.24
C ARG A 376 5.31 11.00 -26.13
N GLY A 377 4.81 12.18 -26.47
CA GLY A 377 3.64 12.36 -27.32
C GLY A 377 2.31 12.05 -26.64
N ALA A 378 2.25 12.06 -25.30
CA ALA A 378 0.98 12.02 -24.61
C ALA A 378 0.31 13.39 -24.72
N ASP A 379 -0.70 13.50 -25.56
CA ASP A 379 -1.63 14.62 -25.54
C ASP A 379 -2.80 14.24 -24.64
N PHE A 380 -2.83 14.80 -23.44
CA PHE A 380 -3.92 14.53 -22.52
C PHE A 380 -5.19 15.28 -22.91
N GLY A 381 -5.10 16.38 -23.68
CA GLY A 381 -6.25 17.15 -24.18
C GLY A 381 -7.24 17.63 -23.11
N ASP A 382 -6.90 17.50 -21.83
CA ASP A 382 -7.84 17.46 -20.71
C ASP A 382 -7.44 18.35 -19.53
N GLY A 383 -6.51 19.29 -19.75
CA GLY A 383 -5.94 20.21 -18.76
C GLY A 383 -6.93 21.20 -18.11
N SER A 384 -8.24 20.94 -18.23
CA SER A 384 -9.28 21.66 -17.51
C SER A 384 -9.08 21.51 -16.00
N VAL A 385 -9.38 22.60 -15.30
CA VAL A 385 -9.47 22.65 -13.84
C VAL A 385 -10.38 21.51 -13.35
N TYR A 386 -11.54 21.33 -13.99
CA TYR A 386 -12.50 20.27 -13.66
C TYR A 386 -11.89 18.86 -13.61
N ILE A 387 -11.14 18.44 -14.64
CA ILE A 387 -10.60 17.08 -14.73
C ILE A 387 -9.51 16.86 -13.68
N THR A 388 -8.69 17.87 -13.41
CA THR A 388 -7.66 17.81 -12.36
C THR A 388 -8.29 17.54 -10.99
N TYR A 389 -9.31 18.31 -10.60
CA TYR A 389 -9.98 18.15 -9.32
C TYR A 389 -10.80 16.86 -9.24
N ARG A 390 -11.49 16.47 -10.32
CA ARG A 390 -12.18 15.18 -10.43
C ARG A 390 -11.22 14.02 -10.17
N ASN A 391 -10.09 13.99 -10.86
CA ASN A 391 -9.09 12.94 -10.73
C ASN A 391 -8.54 12.91 -9.30
N GLN A 392 -8.30 14.07 -8.69
CA GLN A 392 -7.84 14.15 -7.31
C GLN A 392 -8.86 13.57 -6.32
N VAL A 393 -10.16 13.83 -6.51
CA VAL A 393 -11.23 13.21 -5.71
C VAL A 393 -11.22 11.69 -5.84
N ILE A 394 -11.12 11.17 -7.07
CA ILE A 394 -11.03 9.72 -7.33
C ILE A 394 -9.84 9.10 -6.59
N LEU A 395 -8.65 9.70 -6.71
CA LEU A 395 -7.44 9.21 -6.05
C LEU A 395 -7.56 9.21 -4.52
N SER A 396 -8.26 10.19 -3.96
CA SER A 396 -8.48 10.32 -2.52
C SER A 396 -9.40 9.21 -1.99
N VAL A 397 -10.47 8.89 -2.72
CA VAL A 397 -11.42 7.83 -2.35
C VAL A 397 -10.72 6.47 -2.31
N ILE A 398 -9.81 6.21 -3.25
CA ILE A 398 -9.02 4.97 -3.32
C ILE A 398 -8.04 4.80 -2.14
N GLY A 399 -7.64 5.90 -1.48
CA GLY A 399 -6.82 5.83 -0.27
C GLY A 399 -7.54 5.13 0.90
N VAL A 400 -8.86 5.31 1.03
CA VAL A 400 -9.67 4.76 2.14
C VAL A 400 -9.57 3.22 2.25
N PRO A 401 -9.86 2.42 1.19
CA PRO A 401 -9.70 0.98 1.27
C PRO A 401 -8.24 0.56 1.49
N GLY A 402 -7.27 1.37 1.06
CA GLY A 402 -5.85 1.16 1.37
C GLY A 402 -5.57 1.21 2.87
N ALA A 403 -6.07 2.22 3.59
CA ALA A 403 -5.86 2.35 5.05
C ALA A 403 -6.41 1.14 5.82
N LEU A 404 -7.62 0.68 5.45
CA LEU A 404 -8.26 -0.48 6.07
C LEU A 404 -7.50 -1.78 5.76
N LEU A 405 -7.07 -1.97 4.51
CA LEU A 405 -6.27 -3.12 4.13
C LEU A 405 -4.92 -3.12 4.85
N GLY A 406 -4.29 -1.95 5.03
CA GLY A 406 -3.06 -1.80 5.79
C GLY A 406 -3.22 -2.22 7.25
N GLY A 407 -4.28 -1.75 7.91
CA GLY A 407 -4.61 -2.15 9.29
C GLY A 407 -4.88 -3.65 9.45
N TRP A 408 -5.35 -4.30 8.39
CA TRP A 408 -5.50 -5.75 8.35
C TRP A 408 -4.19 -6.49 8.05
N ALA A 409 -3.44 -6.07 7.02
CA ALA A 409 -2.29 -6.79 6.48
C ALA A 409 -1.17 -6.98 7.51
N VAL A 410 -0.99 -5.96 8.34
CA VAL A 410 -0.07 -5.94 9.47
C VAL A 410 -0.40 -6.91 10.61
N GLU A 411 -1.68 -7.28 10.75
CA GLU A 411 -2.14 -8.30 11.70
C GLU A 411 -1.99 -9.72 11.14
N VAL A 412 -1.50 -9.88 9.90
CA VAL A 412 -1.29 -11.19 9.29
C VAL A 412 0.06 -11.79 9.76
N PRO A 413 0.08 -13.01 10.33
CA PRO A 413 1.26 -13.59 10.99
C PRO A 413 2.57 -13.63 10.20
N PHE A 414 2.48 -13.90 8.89
CA PHE A 414 3.66 -14.04 8.05
C PHE A 414 4.11 -12.73 7.39
N LEU A 415 3.23 -11.72 7.36
CA LEU A 415 3.53 -10.40 6.80
C LEU A 415 4.07 -9.47 7.88
N GLY A 416 3.35 -9.40 9.01
CA GLY A 416 3.64 -8.44 10.08
C GLY A 416 3.74 -7.00 9.57
N ARG A 417 4.42 -6.14 10.32
CA ARG A 417 4.60 -4.73 9.92
C ARG A 417 5.66 -4.63 8.82
N ARG A 418 6.72 -5.42 8.93
CA ARG A 418 7.89 -5.37 8.04
C ARG A 418 7.55 -5.84 6.63
N GLY A 419 6.91 -7.01 6.51
CA GLY A 419 6.52 -7.56 5.21
C GLY A 419 5.45 -6.72 4.52
N THR A 420 4.47 -6.20 5.26
CA THR A 420 3.48 -5.27 4.68
C THR A 420 4.15 -3.99 4.17
N LEU A 421 5.04 -3.37 4.94
CA LEU A 421 5.78 -2.19 4.50
C LEU A 421 6.58 -2.48 3.24
N SER A 422 7.38 -3.55 3.22
CA SER A 422 8.21 -3.91 2.08
C SER A 422 7.39 -4.12 0.81
N ILE A 423 6.38 -4.99 0.85
CA ILE A 423 5.56 -5.34 -0.33
C ILE A 423 4.86 -4.10 -0.87
N THR A 424 4.25 -3.31 0.01
CA THR A 424 3.47 -2.14 -0.43
C THR A 424 4.38 -1.03 -0.98
N THR A 425 5.56 -0.80 -0.40
CA THR A 425 6.56 0.14 -0.93
C THR A 425 7.07 -0.28 -2.32
N ILE A 426 7.37 -1.57 -2.51
CA ILE A 426 7.80 -2.10 -3.82
C ILE A 426 6.68 -1.93 -4.86
N LEU A 427 5.44 -2.30 -4.51
CA LEU A 427 4.30 -2.15 -5.40
C LEU A 427 4.04 -0.68 -5.75
N THR A 428 4.22 0.24 -4.81
CA THR A 428 4.18 1.69 -5.08
C THR A 428 5.19 2.07 -6.15
N GLY A 429 6.46 1.64 -6.04
CA GLY A 429 7.47 1.86 -7.08
C GLY A 429 7.12 1.24 -8.43
N VAL A 430 6.54 0.03 -8.45
CA VAL A 430 6.08 -0.64 -9.67
C VAL A 430 4.94 0.13 -10.35
N PHE A 431 3.96 0.62 -9.60
CA PHE A 431 2.87 1.43 -10.14
C PHE A 431 3.36 2.79 -10.66
N LEU A 432 4.34 3.40 -9.99
CA LEU A 432 5.00 4.60 -10.50
C LEU A 432 5.73 4.32 -11.83
N PHE A 433 6.42 3.19 -11.98
CA PHE A 433 6.99 2.81 -13.27
C PHE A 433 5.92 2.55 -14.32
N ALA A 434 4.84 1.85 -13.97
CA ALA A 434 3.74 1.58 -14.88
C ALA A 434 3.07 2.88 -15.38
N SER A 435 2.98 3.92 -14.54
CA SER A 435 2.46 5.22 -14.94
C SER A 435 3.22 5.86 -16.12
N THR A 436 4.52 5.56 -16.27
CA THR A 436 5.36 6.07 -17.36
C THR A 436 4.94 5.54 -18.73
N THR A 437 4.15 4.46 -18.77
CA THR A 437 3.60 3.89 -20.01
C THR A 437 2.27 4.51 -20.40
N ALA A 438 1.72 5.43 -19.60
CA ALA A 438 0.45 6.08 -19.93
C ALA A 438 0.57 6.91 -21.21
N ARG A 439 -0.47 6.81 -22.05
CA ARG A 439 -0.61 7.61 -23.28
C ARG A 439 -1.94 8.38 -23.33
N SER A 440 -2.79 8.18 -22.32
CA SER A 440 -4.05 8.90 -22.13
C SER A 440 -4.23 9.23 -20.65
N SER A 441 -5.09 10.20 -20.37
CA SER A 441 -5.36 10.66 -19.00
C SER A 441 -6.01 9.57 -18.15
N ASP A 442 -6.95 8.82 -18.71
CA ASP A 442 -7.61 7.72 -18.01
C ASP A 442 -6.65 6.58 -17.66
N ALA A 443 -5.68 6.30 -18.56
CA ALA A 443 -4.64 5.32 -18.28
C ALA A 443 -3.71 5.80 -17.14
N LEU A 444 -3.33 7.09 -17.16
CA LEU A 444 -2.53 7.69 -16.09
C LEU A 444 -3.29 7.68 -14.76
N LEU A 445 -4.58 8.01 -14.76
CA LEU A 445 -5.47 7.93 -13.61
C LEU A 445 -5.53 6.50 -13.06
N GLY A 446 -5.68 5.49 -13.92
CA GLY A 446 -5.70 4.09 -13.53
C GLY A 446 -4.42 3.66 -12.79
N TRP A 447 -3.25 4.07 -13.31
CA TRP A 447 -1.97 3.81 -12.63
C TRP A 447 -1.84 4.60 -11.33
N ASN A 448 -2.25 5.86 -11.32
CA ASN A 448 -2.26 6.68 -10.11
C ASN A 448 -3.22 6.13 -9.05
N CYS A 449 -4.30 5.44 -9.42
CA CYS A 449 -5.17 4.73 -8.46
C CYS A 449 -4.41 3.56 -7.80
N GLY A 450 -3.70 2.73 -8.58
CA GLY A 450 -2.87 1.65 -8.03
C GLY A 450 -1.74 2.16 -7.13
N TYR A 451 -1.10 3.25 -7.55
CA TYR A 451 -0.14 3.99 -6.74
C TYR A 451 -0.77 4.51 -5.44
N SER A 452 -1.89 5.26 -5.52
CA SER A 452 -2.57 5.84 -4.35
C SER A 452 -2.95 4.77 -3.34
N PHE A 453 -3.55 3.66 -3.81
CA PHE A 453 -3.93 2.53 -2.98
C PHE A 453 -2.75 1.92 -2.21
N THR A 454 -1.65 1.62 -2.91
CA THR A 454 -0.47 0.99 -2.31
C THR A 454 0.32 1.95 -1.43
N SER A 455 0.45 3.21 -1.84
CA SER A 455 1.14 4.24 -1.07
C SER A 455 0.42 4.54 0.24
N ASN A 456 -0.91 4.48 0.28
CA ASN A 456 -1.65 4.75 1.51
C ASN A 456 -1.45 3.63 2.54
N ILE A 457 -1.37 2.37 2.07
CA ILE A 457 -0.97 1.24 2.92
C ILE A 457 0.45 1.46 3.43
N MET A 458 1.40 1.73 2.53
CA MET A 458 2.81 1.94 2.85
C MET A 458 2.98 3.02 3.92
N TYR A 459 2.43 4.22 3.70
CA TYR A 459 2.53 5.33 4.64
C TYR A 459 1.87 4.98 5.98
N GLY A 460 0.69 4.36 5.98
CA GLY A 460 0.04 3.94 7.23
C GLY A 460 0.85 2.95 8.05
N VAL A 461 1.57 2.03 7.40
CA VAL A 461 2.44 1.07 8.09
C VAL A 461 3.71 1.74 8.57
N LEU A 462 4.34 2.57 7.73
CA LEU A 462 5.58 3.27 8.06
C LEU A 462 5.37 4.24 9.24
N TYR A 463 4.26 4.97 9.25
CA TYR A 463 3.91 5.87 10.34
C TYR A 463 3.53 5.17 11.64
N ALA A 464 3.01 3.95 11.58
CA ALA A 464 2.79 3.14 12.79
C ALA A 464 4.10 2.55 13.31
N MET A 465 4.94 2.00 12.42
CA MET A 465 6.19 1.34 12.79
C MET A 465 7.22 2.32 13.38
N THR A 466 7.26 3.56 12.91
CA THR A 466 8.24 4.57 13.36
C THR A 466 8.18 4.84 14.88
N PRO A 467 7.05 5.25 15.48
CA PRO A 467 6.93 5.46 16.92
C PRO A 467 6.98 4.15 17.73
N GLU A 468 6.60 3.01 17.14
CA GLU A 468 6.70 1.69 17.79
C GLU A 468 8.14 1.23 17.97
N LEU A 469 9.04 1.64 17.07
CA LEU A 469 10.45 1.27 17.14
C LEU A 469 11.17 1.95 18.30
N PHE A 470 10.78 3.17 18.66
CA PHE A 470 11.51 3.99 19.60
C PHE A 470 11.04 3.79 21.06
N PRO A 471 11.99 3.73 22.02
CA PRO A 471 11.66 3.72 23.43
C PRO A 471 10.81 4.92 23.80
N THR A 472 9.84 4.70 24.67
CA THR A 472 8.88 5.71 25.12
C THR A 472 9.50 7.03 25.60
N LYS A 473 10.68 6.97 26.23
CA LYS A 473 11.37 8.17 26.74
C LYS A 473 11.78 9.13 25.60
N ASP A 474 12.17 8.56 24.46
CA ASP A 474 12.83 9.27 23.36
C ASP A 474 12.03 9.13 22.04
N ARG A 475 10.76 8.72 22.15
CA ARG A 475 9.90 8.39 21.00
C ARG A 475 9.63 9.62 20.13
N GLY A 476 9.36 10.77 20.74
CA GLY A 476 9.13 12.03 20.03
C GLY A 476 10.36 12.44 19.21
N THR A 477 11.53 12.34 19.83
CA THR A 477 12.83 12.63 19.22
C THR A 477 13.13 11.68 18.06
N GLY A 478 12.96 10.37 18.24
CA GLY A 478 13.17 9.38 17.18
C GLY A 478 12.24 9.60 15.98
N ASN A 479 10.96 9.86 16.23
CA ASN A 479 10.00 10.16 15.15
C ASN A 479 10.32 11.50 14.46
N GLY A 480 10.72 12.52 15.22
CA GLY A 480 11.15 13.81 14.68
C GLY A 480 12.38 13.70 13.77
N ILE A 481 13.40 12.92 14.16
CA ILE A 481 14.60 12.69 13.33
C ILE A 481 14.26 11.92 12.06
N ALA A 482 13.44 10.87 12.16
CA ALA A 482 12.97 10.11 10.99
C ALA A 482 12.22 11.01 10.00
N ALA A 483 11.27 11.80 10.50
CA ALA A 483 10.53 12.79 9.70
C ALA A 483 11.47 13.85 9.11
N THR A 484 12.50 14.28 9.83
CA THR A 484 13.51 15.23 9.33
C THR A 484 14.27 14.66 8.13
N GLY A 485 14.68 13.39 8.19
CA GLY A 485 15.30 12.71 7.05
C GLY A 485 14.42 12.77 5.79
N ASN A 486 13.11 12.53 5.95
CA ASN A 486 12.15 12.71 4.86
C ASN A 486 12.11 14.14 4.31
N ARG A 487 12.04 15.15 5.18
CA ARG A 487 11.92 16.56 4.75
C ARG A 487 13.20 17.07 4.09
N ILE A 488 14.39 16.71 4.56
CA ILE A 488 15.67 17.09 3.93
C ILE A 488 15.73 16.58 2.49
N PHE A 489 15.43 15.31 2.29
CA PHE A 489 15.44 14.70 0.96
C PHE A 489 14.27 15.19 0.09
N GLY A 490 13.12 15.51 0.69
CA GLY A 490 11.99 16.13 0.00
C GLY A 490 12.26 17.54 -0.51
N ILE A 491 13.11 18.34 0.17
CA ILE A 491 13.57 19.65 -0.31
C ILE A 491 14.42 19.54 -1.58
N MET A 492 15.13 18.43 -1.79
CA MET A 492 15.99 18.26 -2.95
C MET A 492 15.21 18.21 -4.26
N ALA A 493 13.99 17.65 -4.27
CA ALA A 493 13.19 17.54 -5.48
C ALA A 493 12.79 18.89 -6.12
N PRO A 494 12.22 19.88 -5.40
CA PRO A 494 11.97 21.21 -5.98
C PRO A 494 13.26 21.94 -6.36
N ILE A 495 14.39 21.71 -5.67
CA ILE A 495 15.69 22.24 -6.08
C ILE A 495 16.10 21.64 -7.43
N ILE A 496 16.02 20.31 -7.57
CA ILE A 496 16.29 19.61 -8.83
C ILE A 496 15.37 20.15 -9.92
N ALA A 497 14.07 20.31 -9.65
CA ALA A 497 13.12 20.86 -10.63
C ALA A 497 13.38 22.33 -11.02
N LEU A 498 14.07 23.11 -10.18
CA LEU A 498 14.43 24.51 -10.48
C LEU A 498 15.64 24.64 -11.40
N TYR A 499 16.56 23.67 -11.38
CA TYR A 499 17.85 23.76 -12.06
C TYR A 499 18.11 22.66 -13.10
N ALA A 500 17.37 21.55 -13.05
CA ALA A 500 17.49 20.46 -14.02
C ALA A 500 16.60 20.69 -15.24
N ASP A 501 16.97 20.05 -16.35
CA ASP A 501 16.14 19.97 -17.54
C ASP A 501 14.92 19.07 -17.26
N LEU A 502 13.72 19.65 -17.27
CA LEU A 502 12.47 18.93 -17.00
C LEU A 502 12.08 17.93 -18.12
N SER A 503 12.75 17.99 -19.27
CA SER A 503 12.51 17.06 -20.39
C SER A 503 13.22 15.70 -20.20
N THR A 504 14.15 15.60 -19.25
CA THR A 504 14.86 14.33 -19.01
C THR A 504 13.98 13.28 -18.34
N SER A 505 14.12 12.04 -18.80
CA SER A 505 13.42 10.88 -18.23
C SER A 505 14.08 10.32 -16.96
N VAL A 506 15.29 10.77 -16.64
CA VAL A 506 16.07 10.22 -15.52
C VAL A 506 15.34 10.35 -14.18
N PRO A 507 14.77 11.51 -13.79
CA PRO A 507 14.19 11.69 -12.45
C PRO A 507 12.98 10.79 -12.17
N ILE A 508 12.15 10.53 -13.20
CA ILE A 508 10.98 9.66 -13.04
C ILE A 508 11.40 8.19 -12.84
N TYR A 509 12.42 7.73 -13.57
CA TYR A 509 12.92 6.37 -13.39
C TYR A 509 13.64 6.20 -12.06
N VAL A 510 14.42 7.21 -11.66
CA VAL A 510 15.07 7.25 -10.33
C VAL A 510 14.02 7.18 -9.23
N SER A 511 12.91 7.91 -9.33
CA SER A 511 11.83 7.84 -8.35
C SER A 511 11.27 6.42 -8.17
N GLY A 512 10.89 5.75 -9.26
CA GLY A 512 10.38 4.38 -9.20
C GLY A 512 11.39 3.41 -8.58
N ALA A 513 12.66 3.55 -8.94
CA ALA A 513 13.75 2.72 -8.42
C ALA A 513 13.98 2.94 -6.92
N LEU A 514 13.92 4.21 -6.46
CA LEU A 514 14.08 4.57 -5.05
C LEU A 514 12.95 3.96 -4.19
N PHE A 515 11.71 3.90 -4.66
CA PHE A 515 10.65 3.20 -3.95
C PHE A 515 10.91 1.70 -3.84
N ILE A 516 11.33 1.04 -4.93
CA ILE A 516 11.69 -0.38 -4.87
C ILE A 516 12.84 -0.60 -3.89
N LEU A 517 13.88 0.25 -3.94
CA LEU A 517 15.00 0.20 -3.01
C LEU A 517 14.54 0.37 -1.56
N ALA A 518 13.68 1.36 -1.25
CA ALA A 518 13.14 1.56 0.08
C ALA A 518 12.39 0.31 0.60
N GLY A 519 11.62 -0.34 -0.28
CA GLY A 519 10.91 -1.57 0.06
C GLY A 519 11.85 -2.76 0.30
N LEU A 520 12.98 -2.84 -0.40
CA LEU A 520 14.03 -3.84 -0.14
C LEU A 520 14.78 -3.54 1.17
N VAL A 521 15.11 -2.27 1.43
CA VAL A 521 15.72 -1.81 2.69
C VAL A 521 14.81 -2.11 3.88
N ALA A 522 13.49 -1.99 3.71
CA ALA A 522 12.52 -2.36 4.76
C ALA A 522 12.63 -3.83 5.20
N LEU A 523 13.07 -4.76 4.33
CA LEU A 523 13.30 -6.17 4.72
C LEU A 523 14.49 -6.34 5.66
N LEU A 524 15.45 -5.41 5.62
CA LEU A 524 16.64 -5.43 6.48
C LEU A 524 16.34 -4.96 7.91
N LEU A 525 15.14 -4.43 8.17
CA LEU A 525 14.74 -4.03 9.51
C LEU A 525 14.80 -5.26 10.42
N PRO A 526 15.64 -5.23 11.48
CA PRO A 526 15.80 -6.36 12.39
C PRO A 526 14.63 -6.46 13.37
N PHE A 527 13.66 -5.53 13.31
CA PHE A 527 12.56 -5.41 14.26
C PHE A 527 11.21 -5.72 13.62
N GLU A 528 10.44 -6.56 14.32
CA GLU A 528 9.03 -6.86 14.04
C GLU A 528 8.23 -6.49 15.31
N PRO A 529 7.59 -5.31 15.38
CA PRO A 529 6.95 -4.81 16.61
C PRO A 529 5.89 -5.74 17.24
N ARG A 530 5.41 -6.70 16.45
CA ARG A 530 4.28 -7.57 16.75
C ARG A 530 4.56 -8.63 17.82
N GLU A 531 5.79 -9.11 17.96
CA GLU A 531 6.09 -10.20 18.92
C GLU A 531 5.91 -9.73 20.37
N THR A 532 6.33 -8.51 20.68
CA THR A 532 6.20 -7.89 22.02
C THR A 532 4.75 -7.70 22.47
N ALA A 533 3.82 -7.37 21.56
CA ALA A 533 2.41 -7.08 21.90
C ALA A 533 1.56 -8.34 22.14
N LYS A 534 1.96 -9.50 21.60
CA LYS A 534 1.28 -10.78 21.83
C LYS A 534 1.83 -11.55 23.03
N GLN A 535 3.11 -11.37 23.39
CA GLN A 535 3.72 -12.02 24.55
C GLN A 535 3.42 -11.35 25.89
N SER A 536 2.85 -10.14 25.92
CA SER A 536 2.29 -9.53 27.14
C SER A 536 0.93 -10.11 27.57
N GLN A 537 0.46 -11.18 26.91
CA GLN A 537 -0.76 -11.89 27.29
C GLN A 537 -0.45 -12.85 28.44
N VAL A 538 -0.80 -12.47 29.67
CA VAL A 538 -1.15 -13.46 30.70
C VAL A 538 -2.24 -14.33 30.09
N SER A 539 -2.00 -15.64 30.04
CA SER A 539 -2.86 -16.63 29.39
C SER A 539 -4.25 -16.68 30.04
N VAL A 540 -5.15 -15.83 29.58
CA VAL A 540 -6.59 -16.05 29.68
C VAL A 540 -6.95 -16.99 28.53
N PRO A 541 -7.67 -18.11 28.76
CA PRO A 541 -8.12 -18.98 27.69
C PRO A 541 -8.94 -18.15 26.70
N ASN A 542 -8.40 -17.95 25.50
CA ASN A 542 -9.00 -17.10 24.50
C ASN A 542 -10.13 -17.89 23.83
N ASP A 543 -11.37 -17.57 24.19
CA ASP A 543 -12.52 -17.93 23.38
C ASP A 543 -12.38 -17.17 22.05
N GLN A 544 -11.89 -17.88 21.04
CA GLN A 544 -11.31 -17.35 19.81
C GLN A 544 -12.39 -16.64 18.97
N LYS A 545 -12.66 -15.36 19.25
CA LYS A 545 -13.48 -14.52 18.36
C LYS A 545 -12.73 -14.36 17.03
N SER A 546 -13.20 -15.09 16.01
CA SER A 546 -12.58 -15.16 14.69
C SER A 546 -12.44 -13.76 14.05
N ASN A 547 -11.21 -13.42 13.66
CA ASN A 547 -10.87 -12.20 12.92
C ASN A 547 -11.65 -12.12 11.60
N ALA A 548 -11.98 -10.92 11.11
CA ALA A 548 -12.75 -10.71 9.87
C ALA A 548 -12.14 -11.42 8.64
N PHE A 549 -10.82 -11.57 8.57
CA PHE A 549 -10.15 -12.35 7.52
C PHE A 549 -10.34 -13.85 7.67
N VAL A 550 -10.25 -14.37 8.90
CA VAL A 550 -10.59 -15.76 9.20
C VAL A 550 -12.04 -16.00 8.80
N ARG A 551 -12.96 -15.08 9.13
CA ARG A 551 -14.35 -15.13 8.65
C ARG A 551 -14.44 -15.07 7.13
N LEU A 552 -13.71 -14.20 6.44
CA LEU A 552 -13.78 -14.03 4.99
C LEU A 552 -13.23 -15.24 4.23
N PHE A 553 -12.02 -15.71 4.53
CA PHE A 553 -11.45 -16.85 3.82
C PHE A 553 -12.14 -18.16 4.23
N GLN A 554 -12.61 -18.30 5.49
CA GLN A 554 -13.48 -19.41 5.88
C GLN A 554 -14.86 -19.31 5.24
N ALA A 555 -15.43 -18.11 5.07
CA ALA A 555 -16.67 -17.88 4.32
C ALA A 555 -16.49 -18.22 2.84
N LEU A 556 -15.29 -18.08 2.28
CA LEU A 556 -14.97 -18.55 0.93
C LEU A 556 -14.54 -20.04 0.90
N GLY A 557 -14.51 -20.70 2.06
CA GLY A 557 -14.24 -22.14 2.21
C GLY A 557 -12.77 -22.55 2.20
N PHE A 558 -11.83 -21.60 2.26
CA PHE A 558 -10.41 -21.91 2.32
C PHE A 558 -10.04 -22.40 3.73
N LYS A 559 -9.28 -23.51 3.82
CA LYS A 559 -8.83 -24.06 5.11
C LYS A 559 -7.55 -23.40 5.64
N LYS A 560 -6.75 -22.80 4.75
CA LYS A 560 -5.47 -22.16 5.07
C LYS A 560 -5.38 -20.80 4.39
N GLY A 561 -4.92 -19.78 5.10
CA GLY A 561 -4.88 -18.39 4.62
C GLY A 561 -3.98 -18.19 3.38
N TYR A 562 -2.86 -18.90 3.27
CA TYR A 562 -1.97 -18.77 2.11
C TYR A 562 -2.64 -19.25 0.81
N ASN A 563 -3.52 -20.26 0.85
CA ASN A 563 -4.28 -20.70 -0.33
C ASN A 563 -5.23 -19.61 -0.83
N PHE A 564 -5.82 -18.84 0.08
CA PHE A 564 -6.64 -17.69 -0.26
C PHE A 564 -5.81 -16.57 -0.89
N VAL A 565 -4.62 -16.28 -0.33
CA VAL A 565 -3.71 -15.26 -0.89
C VAL A 565 -3.26 -15.62 -2.30
N LEU A 566 -2.85 -16.87 -2.53
CA LEU A 566 -2.46 -17.34 -3.87
C LEU A 566 -3.63 -17.27 -4.85
N TRP A 567 -4.84 -17.69 -4.43
CA TRP A 567 -6.03 -17.55 -5.26
C TRP A 567 -6.36 -16.08 -5.56
N PHE A 568 -6.19 -15.18 -4.58
CA PHE A 568 -6.44 -13.75 -4.76
C PHE A 568 -5.43 -13.12 -5.73
N ILE A 569 -4.15 -13.45 -5.63
CA ILE A 569 -3.11 -12.93 -6.53
C ILE A 569 -3.33 -13.43 -7.96
N PHE A 570 -3.39 -14.75 -8.16
CA PHE A 570 -3.49 -15.32 -9.50
C PHE A 570 -4.89 -15.19 -10.12
N GLY A 571 -5.93 -15.42 -9.31
CA GLY A 571 -7.32 -15.22 -9.73
C GLY A 571 -7.66 -13.75 -9.92
N GLY A 572 -7.18 -12.88 -9.03
CA GLY A 572 -7.34 -11.43 -9.15
C GLY A 572 -6.62 -10.87 -10.37
N ALA A 573 -5.40 -11.33 -10.68
CA ALA A 573 -4.70 -10.94 -11.90
C ALA A 573 -5.46 -11.35 -13.17
N MET A 574 -6.03 -12.57 -13.20
CA MET A 574 -6.84 -13.04 -14.33
C MET A 574 -8.13 -12.22 -14.50
N VAL A 575 -8.87 -11.96 -13.41
CA VAL A 575 -10.10 -11.14 -13.46
C VAL A 575 -9.76 -9.69 -13.83
N GLY A 576 -8.73 -9.11 -13.22
CA GLY A 576 -8.28 -7.76 -13.53
C GLY A 576 -7.86 -7.60 -14.98
N PHE A 577 -7.10 -8.57 -15.52
CA PHE A 577 -6.77 -8.62 -16.94
C PHE A 577 -8.03 -8.71 -17.80
N ALA A 578 -8.98 -9.59 -17.47
CA ALA A 578 -10.20 -9.74 -18.24
C ALA A 578 -11.06 -8.46 -18.24
N LEU A 579 -11.25 -7.85 -17.07
CA LEU A 579 -11.98 -6.58 -16.92
C LEU A 579 -11.32 -5.43 -17.69
N ALA A 580 -9.99 -5.32 -17.63
CA ALA A 580 -9.24 -4.31 -18.38
C ALA A 580 -9.33 -4.48 -19.90
N ARG A 581 -9.65 -5.70 -20.39
CA ARG A 581 -9.70 -6.01 -21.82
C ARG A 581 -11.11 -6.09 -22.40
N TYR A 582 -12.16 -6.07 -21.58
CA TYR A 582 -13.55 -6.06 -22.08
C TYR A 582 -13.86 -4.85 -22.96
N MET A 583 -13.19 -3.70 -22.76
CA MET A 583 -13.36 -2.52 -23.62
C MET A 583 -13.06 -2.80 -25.11
N TYR A 584 -12.22 -3.81 -25.40
CA TYR A 584 -11.90 -4.19 -26.77
C TYR A 584 -13.04 -4.93 -27.48
N LEU A 585 -14.12 -5.29 -26.79
CA LEU A 585 -15.34 -5.76 -27.47
C LEU A 585 -15.97 -4.69 -28.35
N ASN A 586 -15.68 -3.41 -28.08
CA ASN A 586 -16.08 -2.33 -28.97
C ASN A 586 -15.08 -2.25 -30.14
N PRO A 587 -15.50 -2.49 -31.39
CA PRO A 587 -14.60 -2.49 -32.55
C PRO A 587 -13.85 -1.16 -32.74
N SER A 588 -14.48 -0.03 -32.40
CA SER A 588 -13.85 1.30 -32.53
C SER A 588 -12.69 1.49 -31.54
N ILE A 589 -12.81 0.94 -30.34
CA ILE A 589 -11.76 0.95 -29.31
C ILE A 589 -10.67 -0.06 -29.69
N MET A 590 -11.07 -1.22 -30.24
CA MET A 590 -10.14 -2.24 -30.72
C MET A 590 -9.22 -1.71 -31.82
N ILE A 591 -9.75 -1.07 -32.86
CA ILE A 591 -8.95 -0.52 -33.96
C ILE A 591 -7.90 0.48 -33.45
N LYS A 592 -8.22 1.28 -32.43
CA LYS A 592 -7.27 2.24 -31.85
C LYS A 592 -6.20 1.60 -30.96
N GLY A 593 -6.43 0.39 -30.45
CA GLY A 593 -5.56 -0.27 -29.47
C GLY A 593 -4.85 -1.53 -29.95
N ILE A 594 -5.09 -1.97 -31.19
CA ILE A 594 -4.33 -3.05 -31.83
C ILE A 594 -2.95 -2.56 -32.26
N ALA A 595 -2.02 -3.51 -32.47
CA ALA A 595 -0.68 -3.16 -32.93
C ALA A 595 -0.75 -2.44 -34.30
N PRO A 596 0.11 -1.43 -34.55
CA PRO A 596 0.18 -0.76 -35.84
C PRO A 596 0.29 -1.79 -36.97
N GLY A 597 -0.48 -1.62 -38.04
CA GLY A 597 -0.55 -2.58 -39.16
C GLY A 597 -1.64 -3.64 -39.07
N GLU A 598 -1.99 -4.12 -37.86
CA GLU A 598 -3.00 -5.18 -37.69
C GLU A 598 -4.41 -4.72 -38.07
N GLY A 599 -4.67 -3.40 -38.05
CA GLY A 599 -5.94 -2.80 -38.43
C GLY A 599 -6.32 -3.03 -39.90
N TYR A 600 -5.32 -3.22 -40.76
CA TYR A 600 -5.52 -3.58 -42.16
C TYR A 600 -6.31 -4.89 -42.31
N TRP A 601 -5.95 -5.91 -41.51
CA TRP A 601 -6.65 -7.19 -41.52
C TRP A 601 -7.93 -7.17 -40.69
N PHE A 602 -7.99 -6.33 -39.64
CA PHE A 602 -9.19 -6.18 -38.79
C PHE A 602 -10.43 -5.75 -39.57
N GLN A 603 -10.27 -5.06 -40.69
CA GLN A 603 -11.40 -4.66 -41.54
C GLN A 603 -11.92 -5.79 -42.45
N ARG A 604 -11.25 -6.96 -42.49
CA ARG A 604 -11.60 -8.09 -43.36
C ARG A 604 -12.35 -9.19 -42.58
N GLY A 605 -13.43 -9.70 -43.17
CA GLY A 605 -14.50 -10.46 -42.49
C GLY A 605 -14.06 -11.57 -41.54
N VAL A 606 -13.22 -12.52 -41.97
CA VAL A 606 -12.83 -13.68 -41.14
C VAL A 606 -11.93 -13.26 -39.96
N TYR A 607 -11.01 -12.33 -40.19
CA TYR A 607 -10.10 -11.86 -39.15
C TYR A 607 -10.84 -10.97 -38.13
N HIS A 608 -11.72 -10.09 -38.62
CA HIS A 608 -12.61 -9.26 -37.80
C HIS A 608 -13.46 -10.09 -36.83
N ALA A 609 -14.22 -11.06 -37.38
CA ALA A 609 -15.07 -11.93 -36.56
C ALA A 609 -14.23 -12.81 -35.63
N GLY A 610 -13.12 -13.35 -36.13
CA GLY A 610 -12.23 -14.23 -35.37
C GLY A 610 -11.67 -13.56 -34.11
N ILE A 611 -11.12 -12.34 -34.21
CA ILE A 611 -10.55 -11.68 -33.04
C ILE A 611 -11.62 -11.24 -32.02
N LEU A 612 -12.79 -10.80 -32.48
CA LEU A 612 -13.89 -10.41 -31.57
C LEU A 612 -14.44 -11.63 -30.82
N VAL A 613 -14.67 -12.75 -31.51
CA VAL A 613 -15.10 -14.00 -30.89
C VAL A 613 -14.03 -14.51 -29.94
N HIS A 614 -12.75 -14.46 -30.33
CA HIS A 614 -11.64 -14.85 -29.47
C HIS A 614 -11.62 -14.03 -28.17
N VAL A 615 -11.66 -12.70 -28.25
CA VAL A 615 -11.66 -11.82 -27.07
C VAL A 615 -12.91 -12.04 -26.21
N ALA A 616 -14.11 -12.07 -26.79
CA ALA A 616 -15.34 -12.26 -26.05
C ALA A 616 -15.37 -13.56 -25.25
N THR A 617 -14.97 -14.66 -25.89
CA THR A 617 -15.03 -15.98 -25.27
C THR A 617 -13.89 -16.20 -24.27
N THR A 618 -12.65 -15.80 -24.59
CA THR A 618 -11.51 -16.04 -23.69
C THR A 618 -11.55 -15.19 -22.42
N LEU A 619 -11.94 -13.91 -22.51
CA LEU A 619 -12.05 -13.05 -21.33
C LEU A 619 -13.16 -13.55 -20.40
N THR A 620 -14.32 -13.91 -20.97
CA THR A 620 -15.46 -14.44 -20.21
C THR A 620 -15.12 -15.80 -19.59
N ALA A 621 -14.45 -16.68 -20.33
CA ALA A 621 -13.97 -17.96 -19.79
C ALA A 621 -12.99 -17.73 -18.62
N GLY A 622 -12.08 -16.76 -18.73
CA GLY A 622 -11.12 -16.41 -17.68
C GLY A 622 -11.77 -15.91 -16.39
N VAL A 623 -12.80 -15.06 -16.47
CA VAL A 623 -13.57 -14.61 -15.28
C VAL A 623 -14.29 -15.79 -14.63
N ILE A 624 -14.96 -16.62 -15.43
CA ILE A 624 -15.69 -17.77 -14.92
C ILE A 624 -14.72 -18.78 -14.27
N ALA A 625 -13.53 -18.98 -14.85
CA ALA A 625 -12.53 -19.91 -14.34
C ALA A 625 -12.16 -19.63 -12.87
N VAL A 626 -12.02 -18.37 -12.49
CA VAL A 626 -11.60 -17.99 -11.12
C VAL A 626 -12.64 -18.42 -10.07
N THR A 627 -13.92 -18.40 -10.43
CA THR A 627 -15.01 -18.90 -9.58
C THR A 627 -14.91 -20.42 -9.35
N GLN A 628 -14.35 -21.18 -10.31
CA GLN A 628 -14.20 -22.63 -10.21
C GLN A 628 -13.18 -23.06 -9.15
N PHE A 629 -12.27 -22.16 -8.78
CA PHE A 629 -11.24 -22.40 -7.76
C PHE A 629 -11.64 -21.93 -6.36
N VAL A 630 -12.85 -21.37 -6.19
CA VAL A 630 -13.39 -20.97 -4.88
C VAL A 630 -13.93 -22.21 -4.14
N PRO A 631 -13.36 -22.60 -2.99
CA PRO A 631 -13.75 -23.83 -2.30
C PRO A 631 -15.23 -23.88 -1.89
N ILE A 632 -15.82 -22.78 -1.39
CA ILE A 632 -17.22 -22.79 -0.94
C ILE A 632 -18.19 -23.13 -2.08
N ILE A 633 -17.91 -22.70 -3.31
CA ILE A 633 -18.75 -22.99 -4.47
C ILE A 633 -18.76 -24.50 -4.73
N ARG A 634 -17.61 -25.17 -4.60
CA ARG A 634 -17.50 -26.63 -4.78
C ARG A 634 -18.16 -27.42 -3.66
N TYR A 635 -18.18 -26.90 -2.43
CA TYR A 635 -18.75 -27.60 -1.28
C TYR A 635 -20.25 -27.37 -1.11
N LYS A 636 -20.74 -26.15 -1.35
CA LYS A 636 -22.15 -25.77 -1.10
C LYS A 636 -22.97 -25.56 -2.37
N ALA A 637 -22.35 -25.26 -3.51
CA ALA A 637 -23.04 -24.89 -4.75
C ALA A 637 -22.52 -25.72 -5.94
N ILE A 638 -22.48 -27.05 -5.79
CA ILE A 638 -21.89 -27.96 -6.80
C ILE A 638 -22.58 -27.87 -8.17
N ILE A 639 -23.87 -27.57 -8.21
CA ILE A 639 -24.62 -27.36 -9.46
C ILE A 639 -24.07 -26.12 -10.18
N VAL A 640 -23.85 -25.02 -9.46
CA VAL A 640 -23.26 -23.79 -10.01
C VAL A 640 -21.84 -24.04 -10.52
N HIS A 641 -21.01 -24.76 -9.75
CA HIS A 641 -19.68 -25.17 -10.20
C HIS A 641 -19.75 -25.97 -11.52
N ARG A 642 -20.67 -26.93 -11.62
CA ARG A 642 -20.81 -27.77 -12.82
C ARG A 642 -21.28 -26.96 -14.03
N THR A 643 -22.32 -26.14 -13.88
CA THR A 643 -22.88 -25.33 -14.98
C THR A 643 -21.84 -24.32 -15.49
N LEU A 644 -21.24 -23.54 -14.58
CA LEU A 644 -20.21 -22.58 -14.93
C LEU A 644 -18.96 -23.25 -15.51
N GLY A 645 -18.58 -24.43 -15.01
CA GLY A 645 -17.49 -25.22 -15.56
C GLY A 645 -17.73 -25.64 -17.02
N TYR A 646 -18.94 -26.10 -17.37
CA TYR A 646 -19.28 -26.42 -18.76
C TYR A 646 -19.28 -25.18 -19.66
N VAL A 647 -19.83 -24.06 -19.18
CA VAL A 647 -19.80 -22.79 -19.92
C VAL A 647 -18.36 -22.35 -20.17
N ALA A 648 -17.49 -22.40 -19.15
CA ALA A 648 -16.09 -22.02 -19.28
C ALA A 648 -15.34 -22.90 -20.30
N LEU A 649 -15.56 -24.22 -20.28
CA LEU A 649 -14.94 -25.14 -21.24
C LEU A 649 -15.44 -24.90 -22.67
N PHE A 650 -16.75 -24.67 -22.85
CA PHE A 650 -17.33 -24.36 -24.15
C PHE A 650 -16.75 -23.07 -24.74
N LEU A 651 -16.69 -22.00 -23.93
CA LEU A 651 -16.08 -20.73 -24.33
C LEU A 651 -14.58 -20.88 -24.63
N LEU A 652 -13.85 -21.70 -23.87
CA LEU A 652 -12.44 -21.97 -24.10
C LEU A 652 -12.21 -22.66 -25.46
N VAL A 653 -13.07 -23.62 -25.84
CA VAL A 653 -13.00 -24.30 -27.15
C VAL A 653 -13.24 -23.31 -28.29
N ILE A 654 -14.31 -22.52 -28.21
CA ILE A 654 -14.62 -21.51 -29.23
C ILE A 654 -13.48 -20.49 -29.33
N GLY A 655 -13.02 -19.95 -28.20
CA GLY A 655 -11.96 -18.95 -28.17
C GLY A 655 -10.65 -19.46 -28.75
N THR A 656 -10.28 -20.70 -28.45
CA THR A 656 -9.07 -21.31 -29.01
C THR A 656 -9.23 -21.60 -30.51
N GLY A 657 -10.40 -22.07 -30.94
CA GLY A 657 -10.70 -22.24 -32.37
C GLY A 657 -10.61 -20.94 -33.16
N SER A 658 -11.12 -19.84 -32.59
CA SER A 658 -10.98 -18.50 -33.17
C SER A 658 -9.53 -18.04 -33.21
N ALA A 659 -8.70 -18.38 -32.21
CA ALA A 659 -7.26 -18.08 -32.22
C ALA A 659 -6.55 -18.77 -33.40
N PHE A 660 -6.87 -20.04 -33.67
CA PHE A 660 -6.31 -20.78 -34.81
C PHE A 660 -6.76 -20.21 -36.16
N ALA A 661 -7.98 -19.69 -36.24
CA ALA A 661 -8.49 -19.06 -37.46
C ALA A 661 -7.73 -17.76 -37.82
N ILE A 662 -7.24 -17.01 -36.82
CA ILE A 662 -6.58 -15.72 -37.03
C ILE A 662 -5.04 -15.78 -37.03
N MET A 663 -4.43 -16.85 -36.51
CA MET A 663 -2.97 -16.94 -36.30
C MET A 663 -2.12 -16.77 -37.58
N ARG A 664 -2.67 -17.04 -38.77
CA ARG A 664 -1.97 -16.86 -40.06
C ARG A 664 -1.76 -15.39 -40.43
N ARG A 665 -2.41 -14.47 -39.73
CA ARG A 665 -2.34 -13.02 -39.97
C ARG A 665 -1.92 -12.25 -38.72
N SER A 666 -2.26 -12.76 -37.53
CA SER A 666 -1.90 -12.10 -36.27
C SER A 666 -0.40 -11.91 -36.13
N PHE A 667 0.00 -10.65 -35.95
CA PHE A 667 1.40 -10.25 -35.87
C PHE A 667 2.20 -10.76 -37.09
N GLY A 668 1.63 -10.72 -38.30
CA GLY A 668 2.30 -11.18 -39.53
C GLY A 668 2.23 -12.68 -39.80
N GLY A 669 1.86 -13.49 -38.80
CA GLY A 669 1.63 -14.91 -38.99
C GLY A 669 2.87 -15.71 -39.34
N ASP A 670 4.06 -15.28 -38.91
CA ASP A 670 5.30 -16.02 -39.09
C ASP A 670 5.22 -17.43 -38.50
N LEU A 671 6.07 -18.34 -38.96
CA LEU A 671 6.08 -19.74 -38.51
C LEU A 671 6.31 -19.86 -36.99
N SER A 672 7.08 -18.95 -36.39
CA SER A 672 7.29 -18.87 -34.94
C SER A 672 6.00 -18.56 -34.19
N ILE A 673 5.15 -17.71 -34.75
CA ILE A 673 3.86 -17.30 -34.18
C ILE A 673 2.85 -18.43 -34.32
N GLN A 674 2.74 -19.00 -35.52
CA GLN A 674 1.83 -20.10 -35.78
C GLN A 674 2.18 -21.31 -34.90
N SER A 675 3.46 -21.69 -34.82
CA SER A 675 3.89 -22.81 -33.98
C SER A 675 3.61 -22.56 -32.49
N ALA A 676 3.89 -21.35 -31.99
CA ALA A 676 3.63 -21.01 -30.59
C ALA A 676 2.14 -21.04 -30.24
N VAL A 677 1.29 -20.45 -31.09
CA VAL A 677 -0.17 -20.41 -30.89
C VAL A 677 -0.78 -21.81 -31.00
N ILE A 678 -0.34 -22.62 -31.98
CA ILE A 678 -0.78 -24.01 -32.12
C ILE A 678 -0.44 -24.81 -30.87
N VAL A 679 0.81 -24.75 -30.39
CA VAL A 679 1.23 -25.52 -29.22
C VAL A 679 0.50 -25.06 -27.96
N LEU A 680 0.42 -23.75 -27.70
CA LEU A 680 -0.31 -23.22 -26.56
C LEU A 680 -1.79 -23.62 -26.59
N GLY A 681 -2.46 -23.44 -27.74
CA GLY A 681 -3.87 -23.76 -27.90
C GLY A 681 -4.15 -25.26 -27.79
N THR A 682 -3.39 -26.10 -28.49
CA THR A 682 -3.58 -27.56 -28.46
C THR A 682 -3.31 -28.13 -27.07
N MET A 683 -2.24 -27.72 -26.40
CA MET A 683 -1.96 -28.16 -25.02
C MET A 683 -3.04 -27.74 -24.04
N THR A 684 -3.59 -26.53 -24.21
CA THR A 684 -4.72 -26.03 -23.40
C THR A 684 -5.98 -26.88 -23.62
N LEU A 685 -6.33 -27.18 -24.88
CA LEU A 685 -7.50 -27.98 -25.22
C LEU A 685 -7.36 -29.46 -24.85
N VAL A 686 -6.19 -30.06 -25.07
CA VAL A 686 -5.90 -31.45 -24.67
C VAL A 686 -5.98 -31.58 -23.15
N SER A 687 -5.41 -30.65 -22.41
CA SER A 687 -5.51 -30.64 -20.94
C SER A 687 -6.96 -30.51 -20.49
N ALA A 688 -7.75 -29.63 -21.13
CA ALA A 688 -9.16 -29.44 -20.82
C ALA A 688 -9.99 -30.70 -21.11
N PHE A 689 -9.71 -31.37 -22.23
CA PHE A 689 -10.36 -32.60 -22.64
C PHE A 689 -10.03 -33.76 -21.70
N LEU A 690 -8.76 -33.92 -21.32
CA LEU A 690 -8.33 -34.91 -20.34
C LEU A 690 -8.97 -34.63 -18.97
N ALA A 691 -9.07 -33.38 -18.56
CA ALA A 691 -9.79 -33.01 -17.33
C ALA A 691 -11.27 -33.42 -17.39
N TRP A 692 -11.93 -33.23 -18.54
CA TRP A 692 -13.32 -33.61 -18.76
C TRP A 692 -13.53 -35.13 -18.76
N ILE A 693 -12.65 -35.91 -19.41
CA ILE A 693 -12.69 -37.37 -19.35
C ILE A 693 -12.53 -37.86 -17.91
N ASN A 694 -11.53 -37.34 -17.19
CA ASN A 694 -11.23 -37.79 -15.83
C ASN A 694 -12.41 -37.51 -14.87
N ILE A 695 -13.11 -36.37 -14.99
CA ILE A 695 -14.30 -36.13 -14.16
C ILE A 695 -15.48 -37.03 -14.52
N LYS A 696 -15.67 -37.39 -15.80
CA LYS A 696 -16.68 -38.37 -16.23
C LYS A 696 -16.38 -39.78 -15.71
N ARG A 697 -15.10 -40.10 -15.53
CA ARG A 697 -14.61 -41.34 -14.88
C ARG A 697 -14.55 -41.24 -13.35
N LEU A 698 -15.06 -40.17 -12.75
CA LEU A 698 -15.04 -39.91 -11.31
C LEU A 698 -13.62 -39.82 -10.69
N GLN A 699 -12.60 -39.51 -11.49
CA GLN A 699 -11.20 -39.30 -11.09
C GLN A 699 -10.97 -37.81 -10.77
N ILE A 700 -11.38 -37.40 -9.57
CA ILE A 700 -11.41 -36.00 -9.14
C ILE A 700 -9.99 -35.43 -8.95
N ASP A 701 -9.05 -36.25 -8.49
CA ASP A 701 -7.64 -35.88 -8.34
C ASP A 701 -7.01 -35.51 -9.68
N GLN A 702 -7.23 -36.33 -10.71
CA GLN A 702 -6.71 -36.09 -12.06
C GLN A 702 -7.44 -34.95 -12.76
N HIS A 703 -8.76 -34.84 -12.58
CA HIS A 703 -9.51 -33.68 -13.06
C HIS A 703 -8.90 -32.38 -12.53
N ARG A 704 -8.57 -32.31 -11.23
CA ARG A 704 -7.91 -31.13 -10.64
C ARG A 704 -6.56 -30.85 -11.32
N LYS A 705 -5.70 -31.85 -11.46
CA LYS A 705 -4.36 -31.68 -12.06
C LYS A 705 -4.45 -31.16 -13.49
N TRP A 706 -5.32 -31.75 -14.31
CA TRP A 706 -5.52 -31.34 -15.70
C TRP A 706 -6.19 -29.96 -15.83
N MET A 707 -7.18 -29.62 -14.98
CA MET A 707 -7.78 -28.28 -14.96
C MET A 707 -6.77 -27.20 -14.55
N LEU A 708 -5.84 -27.50 -13.63
CA LEU A 708 -4.77 -26.57 -13.27
C LEU A 708 -3.87 -26.29 -14.48
N ARG A 709 -3.45 -27.33 -15.22
CA ARG A 709 -2.67 -27.18 -16.46
C ARG A 709 -3.41 -26.31 -17.49
N THR A 710 -4.68 -26.60 -17.76
CA THR A 710 -5.51 -25.82 -18.70
C THR A 710 -5.47 -24.33 -18.40
N TRP A 711 -5.75 -23.93 -17.15
CA TRP A 711 -5.86 -22.52 -16.81
C TRP A 711 -4.51 -21.83 -16.61
N PHE A 712 -3.45 -22.54 -16.20
CA PHE A 712 -2.09 -21.99 -16.19
C PHE A 712 -1.58 -21.73 -17.62
N TYR A 713 -1.83 -22.66 -18.55
CA TYR A 713 -1.48 -22.47 -19.95
C TYR A 713 -2.25 -21.28 -20.53
N ALA A 714 -3.57 -21.23 -20.33
CA ALA A 714 -4.38 -20.08 -20.77
C ALA A 714 -3.93 -18.75 -20.14
N ALA A 715 -3.50 -18.76 -18.86
CA ALA A 715 -2.99 -17.57 -18.16
C ALA A 715 -1.66 -17.04 -18.73
N SER A 716 -0.94 -17.83 -19.55
CA SER A 716 0.35 -17.44 -20.13
C SER A 716 0.25 -16.14 -20.91
N ILE A 717 -0.91 -15.81 -21.48
CA ILE A 717 -1.13 -14.57 -22.20
C ILE A 717 -0.84 -13.31 -21.37
N ILE A 718 -1.01 -13.35 -20.05
CA ILE A 718 -0.66 -12.24 -19.15
C ILE A 718 0.87 -12.07 -19.11
N THR A 719 1.59 -13.17 -18.93
CA THR A 719 3.06 -13.22 -18.91
C THR A 719 3.65 -12.86 -20.27
N VAL A 720 3.03 -13.32 -21.36
CA VAL A 720 3.42 -12.99 -22.75
C VAL A 720 3.49 -11.48 -22.95
N ARG A 721 2.55 -10.71 -22.40
CA ARG A 721 2.58 -9.23 -22.55
C ARG A 721 3.80 -8.60 -21.87
N ILE A 722 4.18 -9.10 -20.70
CA ILE A 722 5.36 -8.60 -19.97
C ILE A 722 6.63 -8.97 -20.75
N VAL A 723 6.73 -10.24 -21.18
CA VAL A 723 7.87 -10.74 -21.95
C VAL A 723 8.01 -10.01 -23.30
N MET A 724 6.90 -9.75 -24.00
CA MET A 724 6.89 -9.00 -25.25
C MET A 724 7.48 -7.60 -25.07
N ILE A 725 7.12 -6.87 -24.01
CA ILE A 725 7.64 -5.52 -23.77
C ILE A 725 9.14 -5.57 -23.52
N ILE A 726 9.61 -6.53 -22.71
CA ILE A 726 11.03 -6.72 -22.42
C ILE A 726 11.79 -7.07 -23.71
N MET A 727 11.29 -8.03 -24.49
CA MET A 727 11.89 -8.42 -25.76
C MET A 727 11.89 -7.28 -26.77
N ALA A 728 10.85 -6.46 -26.82
CA ALA A 728 10.78 -5.30 -27.69
C ALA A 728 11.88 -4.26 -27.39
N GLN A 729 12.17 -4.02 -26.11
CA GLN A 729 13.29 -3.15 -25.72
C GLN A 729 14.64 -3.75 -26.13
N ILE A 730 14.82 -5.06 -25.92
CA ILE A 730 16.06 -5.78 -26.28
C ILE A 730 16.28 -5.73 -27.79
N ILE A 731 15.27 -6.11 -28.59
CA ILE A 731 15.32 -6.10 -30.05
C ILE A 731 15.64 -4.69 -30.57
N SER A 732 14.99 -3.67 -30.02
CA SER A 732 15.24 -2.28 -30.38
C SER A 732 16.65 -1.81 -30.03
N SER A 733 17.25 -2.32 -28.96
CA SER A 733 18.63 -1.98 -28.57
C SER A 733 19.69 -2.63 -29.47
N ILE A 734 19.38 -3.80 -30.04
CA ILE A 734 20.27 -4.50 -30.98
C ILE A 734 20.25 -3.80 -32.35
N GLY A 735 19.11 -3.27 -32.77
CA GLY A 735 18.98 -2.43 -33.98
C GLY A 735 19.13 -3.14 -35.33
N GLN A 736 19.39 -4.45 -35.35
CA GLN A 736 19.61 -5.24 -36.57
C GLN A 736 18.38 -6.06 -37.03
N TYR A 737 17.32 -6.12 -36.22
CA TYR A 737 16.15 -6.94 -36.53
C TYR A 737 15.22 -6.23 -37.52
N HIS A 738 14.74 -6.99 -38.50
CA HIS A 738 13.76 -6.56 -39.49
C HIS A 738 12.66 -7.62 -39.62
N THR A 739 11.42 -7.19 -39.86
CA THR A 739 10.31 -8.10 -40.17
C THR A 739 9.74 -7.78 -41.54
N LEU A 740 9.13 -8.78 -42.20
CA LEU A 740 8.56 -8.62 -43.54
C LEU A 740 7.10 -8.14 -43.43
N TRP A 741 6.74 -7.19 -44.27
CA TRP A 741 5.42 -6.54 -44.32
C TRP A 741 4.93 -6.43 -45.75
N ASN A 742 3.63 -6.55 -45.99
CA ASN A 742 3.10 -6.23 -47.31
C ASN A 742 2.93 -4.72 -47.47
N CYS A 743 3.06 -4.21 -48.71
CA CYS A 743 2.96 -2.78 -48.97
C CYS A 743 1.60 -2.18 -48.57
N GLY A 744 0.51 -2.95 -48.58
CA GLY A 744 -0.81 -2.53 -48.08
C GLY A 744 -0.88 -2.31 -46.57
N GLU A 745 -0.21 -3.16 -45.77
CA GLU A 745 -0.06 -3.05 -44.32
C GLU A 745 0.79 -1.84 -43.96
N VAL A 746 1.86 -1.61 -44.74
CA VAL A 746 2.73 -0.43 -44.60
C VAL A 746 1.95 0.84 -44.92
N LEU A 747 1.21 0.86 -46.04
CA LEU A 747 0.35 1.99 -46.41
C LEU A 747 -0.67 2.29 -45.32
N TYR A 748 -1.32 1.26 -44.76
CA TYR A 748 -2.27 1.40 -43.67
C TYR A 748 -1.61 1.93 -42.39
N ALA A 749 -0.41 1.44 -42.05
CA ALA A 749 0.34 1.88 -40.88
C ALA A 749 0.91 3.31 -41.03
N LEU A 750 0.93 3.86 -42.24
CA LEU A 750 1.27 5.24 -42.58
C LEU A 750 0.01 6.08 -42.85
N ASP A 751 -1.14 5.72 -42.26
CA ASP A 751 -2.42 6.43 -42.40
C ASP A 751 -2.87 6.65 -43.86
N ASN A 752 -2.59 5.68 -44.73
CA ASN A 752 -2.87 5.71 -46.17
C ASN A 752 -2.13 6.82 -46.95
N ASN A 753 -0.98 7.29 -46.47
CA ASN A 753 -0.14 8.25 -47.16
C ASN A 753 0.72 7.59 -48.27
N SER A 754 0.24 7.68 -49.51
CA SER A 754 0.92 7.10 -50.68
C SER A 754 2.27 7.76 -51.02
N THR A 755 2.45 9.04 -50.65
CA THR A 755 3.70 9.79 -50.92
C THR A 755 4.81 9.30 -50.01
N GLN A 756 4.53 9.18 -48.70
CA GLN A 756 5.49 8.61 -47.75
C GLN A 756 5.81 7.15 -48.04
N LEU A 757 4.82 6.37 -48.50
CA LEU A 757 5.05 4.99 -48.89
C LEU A 757 6.10 4.88 -50.00
N THR A 758 6.01 5.69 -51.06
CA THR A 758 6.95 5.64 -52.18
C THR A 758 8.32 6.25 -51.86
N GLU A 759 8.37 7.20 -50.91
CA GLU A 759 9.62 7.77 -50.41
C GLU A 759 10.44 6.76 -49.59
N PHE A 760 9.82 6.08 -48.62
CA PHE A 760 10.51 5.13 -47.75
C PHE A 760 10.61 3.72 -48.32
N TYR A 761 9.67 3.33 -49.18
CA TYR A 761 9.57 2.00 -49.80
C TYR A 761 9.29 2.11 -51.30
N PRO A 762 10.29 2.50 -52.12
CA PRO A 762 10.11 2.78 -53.56
C PRO A 762 9.65 1.58 -54.38
N MET A 763 9.77 0.37 -53.85
CA MET A 763 9.27 -0.88 -54.42
C MET A 763 7.75 -1.09 -54.25
N CYS A 764 7.08 -0.31 -53.41
CA CYS A 764 5.64 -0.36 -53.18
C CYS A 764 4.85 0.48 -54.20
N THR A 765 4.96 0.15 -55.50
CA THR A 765 4.28 0.86 -56.60
C THR A 765 3.22 -0.02 -57.28
N GLY A 766 2.07 0.56 -57.63
CA GLY A 766 1.00 -0.12 -58.39
C GLY A 766 -0.38 -0.01 -57.76
N GLY A 767 -1.37 -0.71 -58.34
CA GLY A 767 -2.74 -0.76 -57.80
C GLY A 767 -2.88 -1.65 -56.56
N ALA A 768 -4.07 -1.70 -55.95
CA ALA A 768 -4.34 -2.41 -54.70
C ALA A 768 -3.91 -3.89 -54.70
N GLN A 769 -4.05 -4.59 -55.84
CA GLN A 769 -3.60 -5.98 -55.98
C GLN A 769 -2.07 -6.13 -55.97
N ALA A 770 -1.33 -5.16 -56.51
CA ALA A 770 0.14 -5.18 -56.49
C ALA A 770 0.67 -4.94 -55.06
N LEU A 771 0.03 -4.02 -54.32
CA LEU A 771 0.40 -3.70 -52.94
C LEU A 771 0.19 -4.88 -51.95
N GLU A 772 -0.67 -5.83 -52.27
CA GLU A 772 -0.88 -7.04 -51.47
C GLU A 772 0.20 -8.11 -51.69
N GLN A 773 0.89 -8.10 -52.84
CA GLN A 773 1.85 -9.13 -53.24
C GLN A 773 3.30 -8.75 -52.93
N ILE A 774 3.61 -7.46 -52.87
CA ILE A 774 4.97 -6.96 -52.64
C ILE A 774 5.25 -6.94 -51.13
N LEU A 775 6.33 -7.62 -50.73
CA LEU A 775 6.82 -7.66 -49.36
C LEU A 775 8.06 -6.76 -49.20
N VAL A 776 8.09 -5.97 -48.14
CA VAL A 776 9.18 -5.06 -47.79
C VAL A 776 9.69 -5.32 -46.37
N PRO A 777 11.01 -5.21 -46.12
CA PRO A 777 11.56 -5.32 -44.78
C PRO A 777 11.34 -4.01 -44.00
N VAL A 778 10.85 -4.13 -42.77
CA VAL A 778 10.62 -3.00 -41.87
C VAL A 778 11.50 -3.16 -40.63
N PRO A 779 12.32 -2.16 -40.24
CA PRO A 779 13.18 -2.25 -39.07
C PRO A 779 12.36 -2.34 -37.78
N ALA A 780 12.77 -3.24 -36.88
CA ALA A 780 12.15 -3.48 -35.58
C ALA A 780 12.75 -2.56 -34.51
N VAL A 781 12.25 -1.32 -34.45
CA VAL A 781 12.68 -0.31 -33.49
C VAL A 781 11.49 0.20 -32.68
N TRP A 782 11.64 0.34 -31.36
CA TRP A 782 10.58 0.79 -30.46
C TRP A 782 10.47 2.32 -30.40
N THR A 783 10.16 2.95 -31.55
CA THR A 783 10.06 4.41 -31.66
C THR A 783 8.64 4.88 -31.97
N ILE A 784 8.18 4.78 -33.22
CA ILE A 784 6.89 5.33 -33.68
C ILE A 784 6.23 4.41 -34.73
N GLY A 785 4.89 4.29 -34.61
CA GLY A 785 4.01 3.74 -35.65
C GLY A 785 4.45 2.39 -36.20
N LEU A 786 4.75 2.37 -37.51
CA LEU A 786 5.15 1.19 -38.28
C LEU A 786 6.30 0.39 -37.63
N THR A 787 7.32 1.06 -37.07
CA THR A 787 8.48 0.39 -36.46
C THR A 787 8.14 -0.32 -35.14
N ILE A 788 7.18 0.22 -34.37
CA ILE A 788 6.62 -0.46 -33.18
C ILE A 788 5.88 -1.72 -33.62
N GLY A 789 5.08 -1.63 -34.68
CA GLY A 789 4.41 -2.79 -35.28
C GLY A 789 5.40 -3.89 -35.63
N SER A 790 6.51 -3.54 -36.31
CA SER A 790 7.59 -4.47 -36.66
C SER A 790 8.26 -5.10 -35.42
N THR A 791 8.48 -4.32 -34.36
CA THR A 791 9.06 -4.82 -33.10
C THR A 791 8.12 -5.80 -32.37
N LEU A 792 6.82 -5.51 -32.36
CA LEU A 792 5.82 -6.40 -31.79
C LEU A 792 5.68 -7.70 -32.59
N ARG A 793 5.72 -7.61 -33.93
CA ARG A 793 5.77 -8.76 -34.85
C ARG A 793 6.98 -9.65 -34.56
N ALA A 794 8.18 -9.06 -34.42
CA ALA A 794 9.41 -9.79 -34.12
C ALA A 794 9.41 -10.49 -32.75
N SER A 795 8.76 -9.90 -31.74
CA SER A 795 8.80 -10.41 -30.35
C SER A 795 7.67 -11.37 -29.99
N PHE A 796 6.52 -11.31 -30.67
CA PHE A 796 5.30 -12.01 -30.26
C PHE A 796 5.49 -13.53 -30.13
N GLY A 797 5.98 -14.20 -31.18
CA GLY A 797 6.15 -15.67 -31.17
C GLY A 797 7.07 -16.16 -30.05
N SER A 798 8.23 -15.52 -29.88
CA SER A 798 9.20 -15.84 -28.83
C SER A 798 8.65 -15.59 -27.42
N ALA A 799 7.85 -14.55 -27.26
CA ALA A 799 7.20 -14.25 -25.99
C ALA A 799 6.14 -15.29 -25.63
N VAL A 800 5.34 -15.75 -26.61
CA VAL A 800 4.37 -16.85 -26.42
C VAL A 800 5.07 -18.14 -25.97
N TRP A 801 6.17 -18.50 -26.64
CA TRP A 801 6.98 -19.65 -26.23
C TRP A 801 7.53 -19.54 -24.81
N THR A 802 8.13 -18.39 -24.49
CA THR A 802 8.71 -18.14 -23.17
C THR A 802 7.64 -18.16 -22.08
N GLY A 803 6.51 -17.47 -22.29
CA GLY A 803 5.39 -17.44 -21.36
C GLY A 803 4.77 -18.81 -21.13
N PHE A 804 4.59 -19.59 -22.20
CA PHE A 804 4.10 -20.97 -22.10
C PHE A 804 5.07 -21.84 -21.30
N PHE A 805 6.37 -21.78 -21.59
CA PHE A 805 7.39 -22.57 -20.89
C PHE A 805 7.41 -22.27 -19.38
N ILE A 806 7.43 -21.00 -18.98
CA ILE A 806 7.40 -20.58 -17.57
C ILE A 806 6.17 -21.17 -16.86
N HIS A 807 5.01 -21.12 -17.50
CA HIS A 807 3.78 -21.64 -16.92
C HIS A 807 3.71 -23.17 -16.93
N ALA A 808 4.27 -23.84 -17.94
CA ALA A 808 4.38 -25.28 -18.01
C ALA A 808 5.25 -25.82 -16.86
N VAL A 809 6.41 -25.21 -16.61
CA VAL A 809 7.25 -25.57 -15.48
C VAL A 809 6.58 -25.20 -14.15
N GLY A 810 6.03 -23.99 -14.05
CA GLY A 810 5.42 -23.49 -12.82
C GLY A 810 4.23 -24.31 -12.34
N VAL A 811 3.38 -24.80 -13.26
CA VAL A 811 2.22 -25.62 -12.88
C VAL A 811 2.65 -27.01 -12.38
N GLU A 812 3.69 -27.59 -12.96
CA GLU A 812 4.22 -28.88 -12.49
C GLU A 812 4.82 -28.73 -11.09
N ILE A 813 5.65 -27.70 -10.84
CA ILE A 813 6.17 -27.41 -9.50
C ILE A 813 5.02 -27.27 -8.50
N TYR A 814 3.99 -26.51 -8.85
CA TYR A 814 2.83 -26.30 -7.98
C TYR A 814 2.07 -27.60 -7.68
N ILE A 815 1.88 -28.48 -8.67
CA ILE A 815 1.22 -29.77 -8.47
C ILE A 815 2.05 -30.64 -7.52
N HIS A 816 3.37 -30.71 -7.70
CA HIS A 816 4.28 -31.50 -6.86
C HIS A 816 4.36 -30.98 -5.42
N LEU A 817 4.16 -29.69 -5.19
CA LEU A 817 4.07 -29.09 -3.86
C LEU A 817 2.73 -29.37 -3.15
N THR A 818 1.77 -30.06 -3.79
CA THR A 818 0.45 -30.38 -3.19
C THR A 818 0.12 -31.89 -3.10
N PRO A 819 1.04 -32.76 -2.62
CA PRO A 819 0.85 -34.21 -2.65
C PRO A 819 -0.25 -34.69 -1.70
N GLY A 820 -0.40 -34.05 -0.53
CA GLY A 820 -1.43 -34.43 0.45
C GLY A 820 -2.86 -34.22 -0.05
N GLU A 821 -3.10 -33.18 -0.85
CA GLU A 821 -4.41 -32.92 -1.45
C GLU A 821 -4.73 -33.92 -2.57
N ALA A 822 -3.71 -34.30 -3.37
CA ALA A 822 -3.85 -35.34 -4.37
C ALA A 822 -4.21 -36.70 -3.75
N ALA A 823 -3.51 -37.09 -2.67
CA ALA A 823 -3.80 -38.33 -1.93
C ALA A 823 -5.23 -38.33 -1.35
N ARG A 824 -5.67 -37.20 -0.77
CA ARG A 824 -7.03 -37.05 -0.24
C ARG A 824 -8.09 -37.22 -1.32
N LEU A 825 -7.94 -36.54 -2.47
CA LEU A 825 -8.90 -36.61 -3.58
C LEU A 825 -8.90 -37.99 -4.26
N ARG A 826 -7.76 -38.69 -4.25
CA ARG A 826 -7.67 -40.07 -4.78
C ARG A 826 -8.53 -41.04 -3.96
N LYS A 827 -8.55 -40.92 -2.62
CA LYS A 827 -9.45 -41.69 -1.75
C LYS A 827 -10.93 -41.42 -2.07
N VAL A 828 -11.29 -40.15 -2.22
CA VAL A 828 -12.68 -39.75 -2.58
C VAL A 828 -13.07 -40.28 -3.96
N SER A 829 -12.13 -40.26 -4.92
CA SER A 829 -12.36 -40.78 -6.27
C SER A 829 -12.62 -42.29 -6.25
N TYR A 830 -11.82 -43.04 -5.48
CA TYR A 830 -12.00 -44.48 -5.30
C TYR A 830 -13.37 -44.83 -4.70
N GLN A 831 -13.77 -44.14 -3.62
CA GLN A 831 -15.09 -44.34 -3.01
C GLN A 831 -16.24 -44.08 -3.98
N ARG A 832 -16.19 -42.97 -4.73
CA ARG A 832 -17.24 -42.65 -5.72
C ARG A 832 -17.31 -43.63 -6.88
N GLN A 833 -16.17 -44.21 -7.29
CA GLN A 833 -16.15 -45.23 -8.33
C GLN A 833 -16.76 -46.55 -7.85
N LEU A 834 -16.56 -46.90 -6.57
CA LEU A 834 -17.24 -48.03 -5.94
C LEU A 834 -18.75 -47.81 -5.84
N GLU A 835 -19.18 -46.64 -5.36
CA GLU A 835 -20.59 -46.26 -5.28
C GLU A 835 -21.28 -46.29 -6.66
N ALA A 836 -20.55 -45.95 -7.71
CA ALA A 836 -21.05 -45.99 -9.09
C ALA A 836 -21.01 -47.38 -9.75
N GLY A 837 -20.59 -48.44 -9.03
CA GLY A 837 -20.56 -49.81 -9.54
C GLY A 837 -19.53 -50.06 -10.66
N MET A 838 -18.45 -49.28 -10.72
CA MET A 838 -17.45 -49.42 -11.78
C MET A 838 -16.64 -50.72 -11.60
N SER A 839 -16.41 -51.47 -12.68
CA SER A 839 -15.75 -52.78 -12.66
C SER A 839 -14.27 -52.76 -12.25
N ARG A 840 -13.59 -51.60 -12.32
CA ARG A 840 -12.18 -51.41 -11.93
C ARG A 840 -11.97 -50.06 -11.22
N PRO A 841 -12.43 -49.91 -9.97
CA PRO A 841 -12.24 -48.67 -9.20
C PRO A 841 -10.75 -48.46 -8.91
N GLY A 842 -10.28 -47.21 -9.01
CA GLY A 842 -8.87 -46.86 -8.89
C GLY A 842 -8.02 -47.07 -10.15
N SER A 843 -8.60 -47.58 -11.26
CA SER A 843 -7.87 -47.81 -12.52
C SER A 843 -7.36 -46.50 -13.15
N MET A 844 -6.04 -46.40 -13.34
CA MET A 844 -5.30 -45.19 -13.72
C MET A 844 -5.16 -44.95 -15.24
N GLY A 845 -6.12 -45.39 -16.04
CA GLY A 845 -5.98 -45.46 -17.51
C GLY A 845 -5.71 -44.16 -18.28
N THR A 846 -5.95 -42.99 -17.67
CA THR A 846 -5.80 -41.65 -18.30
C THR A 846 -5.11 -40.63 -17.36
N THR A 847 -4.24 -41.13 -16.47
CA THR A 847 -3.59 -40.34 -15.41
C THR A 847 -2.35 -39.62 -15.92
N SER A 848 -2.14 -38.38 -15.45
CA SER A 848 -0.90 -37.63 -15.71
C SER A 848 0.34 -38.29 -15.10
N ASP A 849 0.17 -39.14 -14.09
CA ASP A 849 1.25 -39.81 -13.37
C ASP A 849 1.93 -40.92 -14.22
N ARG A 850 1.27 -41.44 -15.27
CA ARG A 850 1.89 -42.38 -16.22
C ARG A 850 2.96 -41.75 -17.14
N LEU A 851 3.01 -40.42 -17.24
CA LEU A 851 3.97 -39.70 -18.07
C LEU A 851 5.18 -39.16 -17.28
N GLY A 852 5.28 -39.45 -15.97
CA GLY A 852 6.26 -38.81 -15.09
C GLY A 852 6.90 -39.68 -14.01
N ASP A 853 6.29 -40.76 -13.50
CA ASP A 853 6.99 -41.67 -12.59
C ASP A 853 6.30 -43.05 -12.47
N ASN A 854 7.15 -44.08 -12.54
CA ASN A 854 6.96 -45.50 -12.22
C ASN A 854 5.64 -46.21 -12.58
N PHE A 855 5.77 -47.04 -13.61
CA PHE A 855 5.02 -48.27 -13.81
C PHE A 855 4.83 -49.03 -12.49
N GLY A 856 3.58 -49.30 -12.10
CA GLY A 856 3.29 -50.54 -11.35
C GLY A 856 2.59 -50.48 -9.99
N VAL A 857 2.22 -49.32 -9.42
CA VAL A 857 1.50 -49.35 -8.13
C VAL A 857 -0.01 -49.25 -8.32
N ALA A 858 -0.66 -50.42 -8.43
CA ALA A 858 -2.08 -50.55 -8.11
C ALA A 858 -2.27 -50.12 -6.66
N TYR A 859 -3.14 -49.14 -6.42
CA TYR A 859 -3.58 -48.82 -5.05
C TYR A 859 -4.38 -50.01 -4.54
N LYS A 860 -3.74 -50.86 -3.72
CA LYS A 860 -4.44 -51.77 -2.82
C LYS A 860 -4.79 -50.97 -1.57
N PRO A 861 -6.07 -50.83 -1.20
CA PRO A 861 -6.43 -50.29 0.10
C PRO A 861 -6.01 -51.32 1.16
N GLU A 862 -5.07 -50.95 2.02
CA GLU A 862 -5.03 -51.45 3.40
C GLU A 862 -5.92 -50.56 4.28
#